data_AF-A0A1V6RLL6-F1
#
_entry.id   AF-A0A1V6RLL6-F1
#
_cell.length_a   1.000
_cell.length_b   1.000
_cell.length_c   1.000
_cell.angle_alpha   90.00
_cell.angle_beta   90.00
_cell.angle_gamma   90.00
#
_symmetry.space_group_name_H-M   'P 1'
#
loop_
_entity.id
_entity.type
_entity.pdbx_description
1 polymer ?
#
loop_
_entity_poly.entity_id
_entity_poly.type
_entity_poly.pdbx_seq_one_letter_code
_entity_poly.pdbx_strand_id
1 'polypeptide(L)'
;MADSPESSSTQRSLVIANSAVSANAGSNRSLPHKDTENTTQTLEELARQNVAPFLAKYQPRQYAPLRSQVSTPMEQNLVNASYCYRHQPDSKCSRRQADEQSMTQLQSDLNLLPQSDQQGISHVWSLFSAAPAKQRTLMLQGILAQCCFPQLSYISASVRELIRIDFLAALPPELSFKILRYLDTASLCRAAQVSSRWRALADDDVVWHRMCEQHIRRKCNKCGWGLPLLDRKRLREAKREIELRASNWGNNEPVVGPSEAAIAEPCSTAEHPASSKRKMESNDEVSVLAKRHCASTPKSLEEDESYFKTRYRPWKEVYRDRFVVGMNWKHKRCTVKVFKGHRDSVMCLQFEDNILMTGSYDATVKIWDTDTGEELRTLKGHMAGVRCLQFDDTKLITGSLDRSIRIWNWRTGECISKYNGHAEAVIALHFDSTLLASASVDRTVKIWNFKDKSTFVLPHPQGVNAVKIDSVSRTVLTACDDGAARLWDLDTKTCLRVFHNHIGAVQQVLALPREIELENHLADCENDHVSTSSQNGDSILSTLSPLLEAKSLSLQHSPFGSSFDQDQGRIEPPRYIITSGVDTTIRLWETSTGRCLRTFFGHLEGIWALSADTLRIASGGMDRMVKIWDPRVPTGQDTYEGHSAAVNCIGLSDSRFITGGDDYQVRMHDFRA
;
A
#
# COMPACT_ATOMS: atom_id res chain seq x y z
N MET A 1 -52.61 -42.17 25.51
CA MET A 1 -52.36 -41.61 24.17
C MET A 1 -50.96 -42.07 23.79
N ALA A 2 -50.76 -43.33 23.36
CA ALA A 2 -51.39 -44.03 22.21
C ALA A 2 -50.91 -43.39 20.89
N ASP A 3 -50.37 -44.10 19.90
CA ASP A 3 -50.07 -45.53 19.67
C ASP A 3 -49.10 -45.56 18.44
N SER A 4 -48.34 -46.58 18.04
CA SER A 4 -47.74 -47.83 18.54
C SER A 4 -47.01 -48.46 17.31
N PRO A 5 -45.96 -49.29 17.45
CA PRO A 5 -45.22 -49.88 16.31
C PRO A 5 -45.25 -51.43 16.28
N GLU A 6 -44.98 -52.06 15.12
CA GLU A 6 -44.72 -53.51 14.93
C GLU A 6 -44.02 -53.75 13.55
N SER A 7 -43.37 -54.88 13.21
CA SER A 7 -42.76 -55.99 14.00
C SER A 7 -41.88 -56.93 13.12
N SER A 8 -40.93 -57.66 13.75
CA SER A 8 -40.36 -58.97 13.30
C SER A 8 -39.42 -59.09 12.05
N SER A 9 -38.70 -60.20 11.80
CA SER A 9 -37.80 -60.98 12.69
C SER A 9 -36.81 -61.96 11.96
N THR A 10 -35.49 -61.77 12.15
CA THR A 10 -34.44 -62.80 12.45
C THR A 10 -34.24 -64.13 11.68
N GLN A 11 -32.98 -64.33 11.23
CA GLN A 11 -32.10 -65.54 11.35
C GLN A 11 -32.40 -66.94 10.74
N ARG A 12 -31.30 -67.49 10.19
CA ARG A 12 -30.72 -68.87 10.31
C ARG A 12 -30.86 -69.93 9.19
N SER A 13 -29.66 -70.33 8.72
CA SER A 13 -29.11 -71.71 8.62
C SER A 13 -29.38 -72.65 7.42
N LEU A 14 -28.25 -73.18 6.89
CA LEU A 14 -28.01 -74.54 6.33
C LEU A 14 -28.76 -74.95 5.03
N VAL A 15 -28.30 -75.91 4.19
CA VAL A 15 -26.95 -76.38 3.75
C VAL A 15 -27.12 -77.39 2.57
N ILE A 16 -26.06 -77.68 1.80
CA ILE A 16 -25.84 -78.91 0.96
C ILE A 16 -26.50 -79.07 -0.45
N ALA A 17 -25.67 -79.63 -1.36
CA ALA A 17 -25.93 -80.50 -2.53
C ALA A 17 -26.33 -79.95 -3.93
N ASN A 18 -25.44 -80.28 -4.91
CA ASN A 18 -25.67 -81.10 -6.14
C ASN A 18 -26.77 -80.70 -7.17
N SER A 19 -26.63 -80.94 -8.49
CA SER A 19 -25.52 -81.51 -9.29
C SER A 19 -25.78 -81.45 -10.81
N ALA A 20 -24.69 -81.32 -11.58
CA ALA A 20 -24.40 -82.04 -12.85
C ALA A 20 -25.13 -81.75 -14.18
N VAL A 21 -24.46 -82.24 -15.24
CA VAL A 21 -24.87 -82.49 -16.65
C VAL A 21 -24.76 -81.29 -17.62
N SER A 22 -24.18 -81.38 -18.84
CA SER A 22 -23.15 -82.28 -19.45
C SER A 22 -22.76 -81.73 -20.86
N ALA A 23 -21.83 -82.44 -21.53
CA ALA A 23 -21.49 -82.39 -22.97
C ALA A 23 -20.69 -81.15 -23.47
N ASN A 24 -19.39 -81.16 -23.80
CA ASN A 24 -18.37 -82.14 -24.26
C ASN A 24 -18.19 -82.25 -25.79
N ALA A 25 -17.05 -81.75 -26.30
CA ALA A 25 -16.27 -82.19 -27.49
C ALA A 25 -15.12 -81.18 -27.78
N GLY A 26 -13.85 -81.54 -28.04
CA GLY A 26 -13.15 -82.82 -27.89
C GLY A 26 -11.86 -82.90 -28.74
N SER A 27 -10.87 -83.71 -28.31
CA SER A 27 -9.77 -84.29 -29.15
C SER A 27 -8.63 -83.33 -29.63
N ASN A 28 -7.32 -83.66 -29.64
CA ASN A 28 -6.53 -84.76 -29.05
C ASN A 28 -4.99 -84.54 -29.18
N ARG A 29 -4.19 -85.35 -28.42
CA ARG A 29 -2.75 -85.72 -28.63
C ARG A 29 -1.65 -84.63 -28.50
N SER A 30 -0.41 -84.91 -28.05
CA SER A 30 0.19 -86.11 -27.40
C SER A 30 1.58 -85.84 -26.76
N LEU A 31 1.93 -86.65 -25.75
CA LEU A 31 3.21 -86.89 -25.03
C LEU A 31 4.44 -87.22 -25.96
N PRO A 32 5.74 -87.28 -25.53
CA PRO A 32 6.22 -88.00 -24.32
C PRO A 32 7.57 -87.60 -23.59
N HIS A 33 7.90 -88.44 -22.59
CA HIS A 33 9.06 -88.52 -21.65
C HIS A 33 10.51 -88.38 -22.19
N LYS A 34 11.47 -88.02 -21.29
CA LYS A 34 12.50 -88.95 -20.71
C LYS A 34 13.53 -88.34 -19.71
N ASP A 35 13.63 -89.01 -18.55
CA ASP A 35 14.81 -89.56 -17.82
C ASP A 35 16.15 -88.80 -17.60
N THR A 36 16.44 -88.57 -16.30
CA THR A 36 17.69 -88.83 -15.51
C THR A 36 19.06 -88.12 -15.72
N GLU A 37 19.58 -87.66 -14.57
CA GLU A 37 20.98 -87.65 -14.05
C GLU A 37 21.95 -86.43 -14.16
N ASN A 38 22.34 -85.97 -12.96
CA ASN A 38 23.67 -85.53 -12.49
C ASN A 38 24.46 -84.41 -13.20
N THR A 39 24.52 -83.22 -12.59
CA THR A 39 25.79 -82.65 -12.04
C THR A 39 25.55 -81.41 -11.16
N THR A 40 26.21 -81.33 -10.00
CA THR A 40 26.15 -80.16 -9.10
C THR A 40 27.21 -79.13 -9.46
N GLN A 41 26.80 -77.92 -9.86
CA GLN A 41 27.63 -76.72 -9.88
C GLN A 41 26.94 -75.62 -9.06
N THR A 42 27.69 -74.87 -8.25
CA THR A 42 27.14 -73.89 -7.31
C THR A 42 26.86 -72.55 -8.00
N LEU A 43 25.71 -71.96 -7.69
CA LEU A 43 25.21 -70.70 -8.28
C LEU A 43 26.18 -69.50 -8.17
N GLU A 44 27.08 -69.51 -7.18
CA GLU A 44 28.06 -68.43 -6.96
C GLU A 44 29.15 -68.38 -8.03
N GLU A 45 29.56 -69.52 -8.60
CA GLU A 45 30.56 -69.54 -9.67
C GLU A 45 29.98 -69.04 -10.99
N LEU A 46 28.72 -69.39 -11.30
CA LEU A 46 28.00 -68.86 -12.46
C LEU A 46 27.79 -67.34 -12.35
N ALA A 47 27.57 -66.81 -11.15
CA ALA A 47 27.46 -65.37 -10.92
C ALA A 47 28.80 -64.64 -11.17
N ARG A 48 29.92 -65.16 -10.65
CA ARG A 48 31.26 -64.57 -10.84
C ARG A 48 31.72 -64.59 -12.30
N GLN A 49 31.48 -65.68 -13.03
CA GLN A 49 31.87 -65.79 -14.45
C GLN A 49 31.16 -64.78 -15.37
N ASN A 50 29.93 -64.36 -15.05
CA ASN A 50 29.16 -63.43 -15.88
C ASN A 50 29.38 -61.94 -15.56
N VAL A 51 29.76 -61.59 -14.32
CA VAL A 51 29.89 -60.18 -13.89
C VAL A 51 31.22 -59.54 -14.33
N ALA A 52 32.33 -60.29 -14.26
CA ALA A 52 33.65 -59.77 -14.66
C ALA A 52 33.72 -59.26 -16.12
N PRO A 53 33.24 -60.00 -17.15
CA PRO A 53 33.22 -59.50 -18.52
C PRO A 53 32.18 -58.39 -18.76
N PHE A 54 31.16 -58.26 -17.92
CA PHE A 54 30.15 -57.20 -18.03
C PHE A 54 30.72 -55.83 -17.63
N LEU A 55 31.43 -55.75 -16.49
CA LEU A 55 32.06 -54.52 -16.01
C LEU A 55 33.14 -54.01 -16.98
N ALA A 56 33.98 -54.92 -17.50
CA ALA A 56 35.03 -54.59 -18.47
C ALA A 56 34.49 -53.98 -19.78
N LYS A 57 33.24 -54.30 -20.16
CA LYS A 57 32.62 -53.83 -21.41
C LYS A 57 32.00 -52.43 -21.31
N TYR A 58 31.67 -51.97 -20.10
CA TYR A 58 30.98 -50.70 -19.86
C TYR A 58 31.76 -49.66 -19.04
N GLN A 59 32.95 -49.99 -18.52
CA GLN A 59 33.88 -49.02 -17.93
C GLN A 59 35.33 -49.16 -18.41
N PRO A 60 35.69 -48.65 -19.62
CA PRO A 60 37.08 -48.60 -20.07
C PRO A 60 37.97 -47.58 -19.34
N ARG A 61 37.39 -46.69 -18.52
CA ARG A 61 38.05 -45.48 -18.01
C ARG A 61 38.51 -45.50 -16.55
N GLN A 62 38.28 -46.58 -15.80
CA GLN A 62 38.75 -46.69 -14.40
C GLN A 62 40.06 -47.48 -14.23
N TYR A 63 40.53 -48.19 -15.26
CA TYR A 63 41.81 -48.93 -15.24
C TYR A 63 42.60 -48.77 -16.55
N ALA A 64 43.21 -47.59 -16.72
CA ALA A 64 44.33 -47.38 -17.65
C ALA A 64 45.29 -46.34 -17.02
N PRO A 65 46.62 -46.55 -17.03
CA PRO A 65 47.55 -45.67 -16.32
C PRO A 65 47.66 -44.29 -16.99
N LEU A 66 47.88 -43.25 -16.18
CA LEU A 66 47.94 -41.87 -16.65
C LEU A 66 48.98 -41.66 -17.77
N ARG A 67 48.51 -41.19 -18.93
CA ARG A 67 49.34 -40.48 -19.90
C ARG A 67 48.68 -39.17 -20.30
N SER A 68 49.45 -38.11 -20.20
CA SER A 68 49.07 -36.71 -20.42
C SER A 68 48.87 -36.38 -21.90
N GLN A 69 47.71 -35.83 -22.27
CA GLN A 69 47.56 -35.03 -23.49
C GLN A 69 46.65 -33.80 -23.30
N VAL A 70 47.30 -32.64 -23.36
CA VAL A 70 46.90 -31.33 -23.91
C VAL A 70 45.41 -31.04 -24.11
N SER A 71 44.96 -29.93 -23.51
CA SER A 71 43.68 -29.28 -23.76
C SER A 71 43.73 -28.29 -24.94
N THR A 72 42.75 -28.35 -25.85
CA THR A 72 42.35 -27.23 -26.71
C THR A 72 40.83 -27.01 -26.57
N PRO A 73 40.33 -25.78 -26.40
CA PRO A 73 38.91 -25.52 -26.21
C PRO A 73 38.25 -24.96 -27.47
N MET A 74 37.26 -25.66 -28.03
CA MET A 74 36.23 -25.00 -28.85
C MET A 74 34.94 -25.82 -28.99
N GLU A 75 33.84 -25.09 -29.16
CA GLU A 75 32.52 -25.53 -29.64
C GLU A 75 31.73 -26.56 -28.81
N GLN A 76 30.90 -26.03 -27.90
CA GLN A 76 29.54 -26.56 -27.71
C GLN A 76 28.52 -25.43 -27.82
N ASN A 77 27.91 -25.31 -29.00
CA ASN A 77 26.84 -24.37 -29.28
C ASN A 77 25.54 -24.77 -28.57
N LEU A 78 24.92 -23.77 -27.94
CA LEU A 78 23.48 -23.46 -28.00
C LEU A 78 22.55 -24.59 -28.48
N VAL A 79 21.92 -25.32 -27.56
CA VAL A 79 20.72 -26.12 -27.84
C VAL A 79 19.63 -25.84 -26.80
N ASN A 80 18.64 -25.05 -27.23
CA ASN A 80 17.23 -25.01 -26.83
C ASN A 80 16.86 -24.84 -25.34
N ALA A 81 16.68 -23.57 -24.96
CA ALA A 81 15.97 -23.15 -23.75
C ALA A 81 14.42 -23.31 -23.87
N SER A 82 13.93 -24.52 -24.14
CA SER A 82 12.50 -24.80 -24.38
C SER A 82 11.97 -26.04 -23.67
N TYR A 83 12.35 -26.26 -22.40
CA TYR A 83 11.79 -27.34 -21.58
C TYR A 83 11.33 -26.81 -20.22
N CYS A 84 10.09 -27.14 -19.86
CA CYS A 84 9.52 -26.85 -18.55
C CYS A 84 10.31 -27.58 -17.45
N TYR A 85 10.45 -26.98 -16.25
CA TYR A 85 11.20 -27.50 -15.10
C TYR A 85 10.88 -28.97 -14.75
N ARG A 86 9.65 -29.42 -15.05
CA ARG A 86 9.18 -30.81 -14.87
C ARG A 86 9.88 -31.84 -15.78
N HIS A 87 10.58 -31.40 -16.83
CA HIS A 87 11.26 -32.23 -17.83
C HIS A 87 12.80 -32.11 -17.80
N GLN A 88 13.37 -31.23 -16.98
CA GLN A 88 14.83 -31.15 -16.79
C GLN A 88 15.17 -30.77 -15.33
N PRO A 89 15.24 -31.76 -14.42
CA PRO A 89 15.65 -31.53 -13.04
C PRO A 89 17.09 -31.03 -12.94
N ASP A 90 17.95 -31.46 -13.86
CA ASP A 90 19.39 -31.60 -13.61
C ASP A 90 20.17 -30.28 -13.50
N SER A 91 19.65 -29.14 -13.98
CA SER A 91 20.34 -27.85 -13.86
C SER A 91 20.40 -27.29 -12.43
N LYS A 92 19.55 -27.78 -11.52
CA LYS A 92 19.67 -27.54 -10.06
C LYS A 92 19.62 -28.82 -9.22
N CYS A 93 18.94 -29.89 -9.67
CA CYS A 93 18.88 -31.16 -8.93
C CYS A 93 20.14 -32.03 -9.08
N SER A 94 21.03 -31.78 -10.05
CA SER A 94 22.36 -32.44 -10.09
C SER A 94 23.24 -32.06 -8.88
N ARG A 95 22.87 -31.02 -8.13
CA ARG A 95 23.42 -30.68 -6.79
C ARG A 95 22.43 -30.82 -5.63
N ARG A 96 21.37 -31.63 -5.78
CA ARG A 96 21.02 -32.53 -4.67
C ARG A 96 21.89 -33.78 -4.82
N GLN A 97 23.19 -33.64 -4.53
CA GLN A 97 23.93 -34.78 -3.97
C GLN A 97 23.08 -35.25 -2.78
N ALA A 98 22.64 -36.51 -2.82
CA ALA A 98 21.62 -37.03 -1.90
C ALA A 98 21.93 -36.60 -0.47
N ASP A 99 21.00 -35.85 0.15
CA ASP A 99 21.26 -34.89 1.23
C ASP A 99 22.48 -35.28 2.06
N GLU A 100 23.60 -34.57 1.87
CA GLU A 100 24.93 -35.02 2.32
C GLU A 100 24.93 -35.33 3.83
N GLN A 101 24.13 -34.58 4.59
CA GLN A 101 23.86 -34.79 6.02
C GLN A 101 23.06 -36.07 6.34
N SER A 102 22.07 -36.43 5.50
CA SER A 102 21.31 -37.69 5.62
C SER A 102 22.16 -38.89 5.22
N MET A 103 22.93 -38.78 4.13
CA MET A 103 23.88 -39.84 3.73
C MET A 103 24.94 -40.08 4.81
N THR A 104 25.46 -39.05 5.47
CA THR A 104 26.39 -39.23 6.59
C THR A 104 25.76 -39.90 7.82
N GLN A 105 24.48 -39.63 8.11
CA GLN A 105 23.74 -40.31 9.19
C GLN A 105 23.49 -41.79 8.86
N LEU A 106 23.08 -42.09 7.62
CA LEU A 106 22.95 -43.47 7.14
C LEU A 106 24.30 -44.20 7.16
N GLN A 107 25.42 -43.50 6.87
CA GLN A 107 26.76 -44.06 6.97
C GLN A 107 27.15 -44.36 8.44
N SER A 108 26.76 -43.53 9.40
CA SER A 108 27.02 -43.80 10.83
C SER A 108 26.19 -44.98 11.36
N ASP A 109 24.93 -45.09 10.97
CA ASP A 109 24.07 -46.22 11.37
C ASP A 109 24.56 -47.54 10.76
N LEU A 110 25.04 -47.50 9.51
CA LEU A 110 25.66 -48.64 8.83
C LEU A 110 26.94 -49.13 9.54
N ASN A 111 27.68 -48.25 10.21
CA ASN A 111 28.89 -48.60 10.96
C ASN A 111 28.61 -49.27 12.32
N LEU A 112 27.36 -49.29 12.79
CA LEU A 112 26.94 -50.01 13.99
C LEU A 112 26.58 -51.48 13.72
N LEU A 113 26.50 -51.89 12.45
CA LEU A 113 26.12 -53.23 12.03
C LEU A 113 27.35 -54.16 11.85
N PRO A 114 27.16 -55.50 11.89
CA PRO A 114 28.22 -56.45 11.58
C PRO A 114 28.80 -56.27 10.17
N GLN A 115 30.10 -56.57 10.01
CA GLN A 115 30.83 -56.35 8.75
C GLN A 115 30.24 -57.10 7.53
N SER A 116 29.59 -58.26 7.73
CA SER A 116 28.87 -58.98 6.68
C SER A 116 27.72 -58.16 6.10
N ASP A 117 26.95 -57.54 6.98
CA ASP A 117 25.68 -56.89 6.66
C ASP A 117 25.96 -55.50 6.08
N GLN A 118 26.99 -54.84 6.61
CA GLN A 118 27.59 -53.62 6.06
C GLN A 118 28.01 -53.79 4.59
N GLN A 119 28.67 -54.92 4.25
CA GLN A 119 29.07 -55.24 2.87
C GLN A 119 27.86 -55.54 1.98
N GLY A 120 26.86 -56.27 2.48
CA GLY A 120 25.63 -56.56 1.74
C GLY A 120 24.84 -55.29 1.36
N ILE A 121 24.60 -54.41 2.33
CA ILE A 121 23.82 -53.17 2.12
C ILE A 121 24.57 -52.20 1.19
N SER A 122 25.87 -51.99 1.42
CA SER A 122 26.69 -51.12 0.56
C SER A 122 26.81 -51.66 -0.88
N HIS A 123 26.86 -52.99 -1.06
CA HIS A 123 26.80 -53.59 -2.39
C HIS A 123 25.49 -53.26 -3.12
N VAL A 124 24.34 -53.40 -2.45
CA VAL A 124 23.03 -53.03 -3.03
C VAL A 124 22.96 -51.54 -3.40
N TRP A 125 23.48 -50.63 -2.57
CA TRP A 125 23.56 -49.20 -2.89
C TRP A 125 24.47 -48.94 -4.11
N SER A 126 25.63 -49.60 -4.20
CA SER A 126 26.51 -49.49 -5.36
C SER A 126 25.85 -49.99 -6.66
N LEU A 127 25.16 -51.14 -6.63
CA LEU A 127 24.43 -51.66 -7.79
C LEU A 127 23.30 -50.74 -8.23
N PHE A 128 22.52 -50.20 -7.30
CA PHE A 128 21.43 -49.26 -7.61
C PHE A 128 21.95 -47.95 -8.21
N SER A 129 23.05 -47.40 -7.65
CA SER A 129 23.69 -46.19 -8.18
C SER A 129 24.36 -46.42 -9.55
N ALA A 130 24.88 -47.61 -9.84
CA ALA A 130 25.45 -47.95 -11.14
C ALA A 130 24.40 -48.22 -12.26
N ALA A 131 23.18 -48.63 -11.88
CA ALA A 131 22.16 -49.05 -12.84
C ALA A 131 21.58 -47.90 -13.70
N PRO A 132 21.25 -48.12 -14.99
CA PRO A 132 20.52 -47.17 -15.83
C PRO A 132 19.11 -46.83 -15.31
N ALA A 133 18.58 -45.65 -15.66
CA ALA A 133 17.32 -45.12 -15.13
C ALA A 133 16.12 -46.09 -15.23
N LYS A 134 15.94 -46.78 -16.38
CA LYS A 134 14.87 -47.78 -16.57
C LYS A 134 14.99 -49.00 -15.65
N GLN A 135 16.21 -49.38 -15.27
CA GLN A 135 16.45 -50.48 -14.33
C GLN A 135 16.22 -50.02 -12.89
N ARG A 136 16.65 -48.80 -12.52
CA ARG A 136 16.34 -48.21 -11.21
C ARG A 136 14.83 -48.13 -10.94
N THR A 137 14.02 -47.77 -11.93
CA THR A 137 12.55 -47.74 -11.78
C THR A 137 11.95 -49.13 -11.53
N LEU A 138 12.48 -50.18 -12.18
CA LEU A 138 12.05 -51.57 -11.96
C LEU A 138 12.51 -52.07 -10.58
N MET A 139 13.72 -51.75 -10.14
CA MET A 139 14.22 -52.07 -8.80
C MET A 139 13.35 -51.42 -7.71
N LEU A 140 12.99 -50.14 -7.86
CA LEU A 140 12.09 -49.45 -6.94
C LEU A 140 10.69 -50.07 -6.91
N GLN A 141 10.13 -50.47 -8.06
CA GLN A 141 8.84 -51.17 -8.12
C GLN A 141 8.92 -52.55 -7.43
N GLY A 142 10.01 -53.29 -7.63
CA GLY A 142 10.25 -54.57 -6.95
C GLY A 142 10.36 -54.43 -5.43
N ILE A 143 11.11 -53.43 -4.95
CA ILE A 143 11.22 -53.13 -3.51
C ILE A 143 9.85 -52.75 -2.93
N LEU A 144 9.11 -51.84 -3.58
CA LEU A 144 7.77 -51.45 -3.13
C LEU A 144 6.77 -52.62 -3.10
N ALA A 145 6.91 -53.60 -3.99
CA ALA A 145 6.06 -54.81 -3.98
C ALA A 145 6.45 -55.82 -2.89
N GLN A 146 7.66 -55.75 -2.36
CA GLN A 146 8.19 -56.66 -1.32
C GLN A 146 8.12 -56.07 0.10
N CYS A 147 7.99 -54.76 0.24
CA CYS A 147 7.88 -54.10 1.54
C CYS A 147 6.58 -54.43 2.30
N CYS A 148 6.69 -54.67 3.61
CA CYS A 148 5.53 -54.82 4.48
C CYS A 148 4.88 -53.46 4.82
N PHE A 149 3.64 -53.46 5.34
CA PHE A 149 2.88 -52.22 5.59
C PHE A 149 3.62 -51.17 6.48
N PRO A 150 4.32 -51.55 7.57
CA PRO A 150 5.17 -50.61 8.30
C PRO A 150 6.31 -49.99 7.48
N GLN A 151 6.96 -50.77 6.61
CA GLN A 151 8.03 -50.29 5.72
C GLN A 151 7.48 -49.35 4.64
N LEU A 152 6.31 -49.65 4.06
CA LEU A 152 5.62 -48.76 3.13
C LEU A 152 5.20 -47.45 3.80
N SER A 153 4.75 -47.50 5.07
CA SER A 153 4.46 -46.31 5.86
C SER A 153 5.72 -45.43 6.05
N TYR A 154 6.84 -46.05 6.45
CA TYR A 154 8.14 -45.39 6.59
C TYR A 154 8.60 -44.72 5.28
N ILE A 155 8.59 -45.47 4.17
CA ILE A 155 8.91 -44.93 2.84
C ILE A 155 7.99 -43.75 2.50
N SER A 156 6.68 -43.86 2.76
CA SER A 156 5.72 -42.80 2.45
C SER A 156 5.94 -41.51 3.27
N ALA A 157 6.48 -41.63 4.49
CA ALA A 157 6.86 -40.50 5.33
C ALA A 157 8.16 -39.85 4.81
N SER A 158 9.24 -40.62 4.65
CA SER A 158 10.54 -40.12 4.19
C SER A 158 10.46 -39.50 2.78
N VAL A 159 9.74 -40.13 1.86
CA VAL A 159 9.54 -39.62 0.49
C VAL A 159 8.70 -38.33 0.48
N ARG A 160 7.73 -38.19 1.39
CA ARG A 160 6.91 -36.97 1.51
C ARG A 160 7.73 -35.75 1.94
N GLU A 161 8.78 -35.95 2.72
CA GLU A 161 9.71 -34.88 3.11
C GLU A 161 10.63 -34.51 1.95
N LEU A 162 11.24 -35.50 1.27
CA LEU A 162 12.15 -35.29 0.14
C LEU A 162 11.48 -34.62 -1.09
N ILE A 163 10.19 -34.90 -1.33
CA ILE A 163 9.40 -34.33 -2.44
C ILE A 163 8.95 -32.88 -2.18
N ARG A 164 9.08 -32.34 -0.95
CA ARG A 164 8.80 -30.92 -0.68
C ARG A 164 9.86 -30.04 -1.36
N ILE A 165 9.50 -29.51 -2.52
CA ILE A 165 10.29 -28.51 -3.24
C ILE A 165 9.81 -27.12 -2.80
N ASP A 166 10.72 -26.33 -2.22
CA ASP A 166 10.51 -24.90 -2.05
C ASP A 166 10.57 -24.21 -3.41
N PHE A 167 9.39 -23.82 -3.92
CA PHE A 167 9.25 -23.20 -5.23
C PHE A 167 9.88 -21.79 -5.30
N LEU A 168 9.84 -21.00 -4.22
CA LEU A 168 10.51 -19.69 -4.20
C LEU A 168 12.04 -19.82 -4.14
N ALA A 169 12.55 -20.94 -3.60
CA ALA A 169 13.97 -21.26 -3.67
C ALA A 169 14.41 -21.81 -5.05
N ALA A 170 13.53 -22.53 -5.74
CA ALA A 170 13.81 -23.07 -7.07
C ALA A 170 13.77 -21.99 -8.17
N LEU A 171 12.79 -21.08 -8.10
CA LEU A 171 12.54 -20.03 -9.10
C LEU A 171 13.62 -18.92 -9.12
N PRO A 172 13.77 -18.23 -10.26
CA PRO A 172 14.42 -16.92 -10.35
C PRO A 172 13.78 -15.87 -9.43
N PRO A 173 14.54 -14.88 -8.92
CA PRO A 173 14.06 -13.90 -7.95
C PRO A 173 12.93 -13.02 -8.50
N GLU A 174 12.93 -12.68 -9.79
CA GLU A 174 11.92 -11.81 -10.42
C GLU A 174 10.55 -12.50 -10.48
N LEU A 175 10.53 -13.83 -10.69
CA LEU A 175 9.29 -14.62 -10.59
C LEU A 175 8.84 -14.73 -9.14
N SER A 176 9.76 -14.89 -8.19
CA SER A 176 9.45 -14.89 -6.75
C SER A 176 8.82 -13.57 -6.29
N PHE A 177 9.41 -12.42 -6.66
CA PHE A 177 8.83 -11.10 -6.37
C PHE A 177 7.46 -10.90 -7.04
N LYS A 178 7.28 -11.37 -8.29
CA LYS A 178 5.98 -11.34 -8.97
C LYS A 178 4.91 -12.17 -8.26
N ILE A 179 5.26 -13.30 -7.65
CA ILE A 179 4.33 -14.11 -6.86
C ILE A 179 4.00 -13.41 -5.53
N LEU A 180 5.04 -12.98 -4.78
CA LEU A 180 4.90 -12.34 -3.47
C LEU A 180 4.04 -11.06 -3.54
N ARG A 181 4.13 -10.29 -4.62
CA ARG A 181 3.27 -9.14 -4.92
C ARG A 181 1.76 -9.41 -4.75
N TYR A 182 1.27 -10.61 -5.04
CA TYR A 182 -0.17 -10.92 -5.03
C TYR A 182 -0.69 -11.34 -3.65
N LEU A 183 0.19 -11.51 -2.66
CA LEU A 183 -0.17 -11.86 -1.30
C LEU A 183 -0.65 -10.64 -0.51
N ASP A 184 -1.57 -10.86 0.43
CA ASP A 184 -1.89 -9.87 1.46
C ASP A 184 -0.75 -9.71 2.46
N THR A 185 -0.71 -8.59 3.19
CA THR A 185 0.40 -8.30 4.12
C THR A 185 0.48 -9.26 5.30
N ALA A 186 -0.62 -9.86 5.75
CA ALA A 186 -0.57 -10.88 6.79
C ALA A 186 0.04 -12.19 6.23
N SER A 187 -0.24 -12.55 4.97
CA SER A 187 0.42 -13.66 4.30
C SER A 187 1.88 -13.39 3.95
N LEU A 188 2.28 -12.15 3.62
CA LEU A 188 3.69 -11.78 3.50
C LEU A 188 4.45 -11.93 4.83
N CYS A 189 3.88 -11.45 5.94
CA CYS A 189 4.47 -11.64 7.26
C CYS A 189 4.57 -13.12 7.66
N ARG A 190 3.59 -13.95 7.28
CA ARG A 190 3.67 -15.42 7.45
C ARG A 190 4.71 -16.06 6.53
N ALA A 191 4.82 -15.61 5.27
CA ALA A 191 5.84 -16.04 4.32
C ALA A 191 7.26 -15.77 4.86
N ALA A 192 7.50 -14.58 5.41
CA ALA A 192 8.76 -14.19 6.05
C ALA A 192 9.11 -15.00 7.32
N GLN A 193 8.23 -15.87 7.81
CA GLN A 193 8.50 -16.79 8.92
C GLN A 193 8.92 -18.20 8.46
N VAL A 194 8.74 -18.55 7.18
CA VAL A 194 8.98 -19.91 6.66
C VAL A 194 10.46 -20.30 6.63
N SER A 195 11.33 -19.42 6.14
CA SER A 195 12.79 -19.66 6.09
C SER A 195 13.57 -18.34 5.98
N SER A 196 14.88 -18.38 6.18
CA SER A 196 15.77 -17.23 6.00
C SER A 196 15.72 -16.66 4.57
N ARG A 197 15.66 -17.54 3.56
CA ARG A 197 15.56 -17.15 2.15
C ARG A 197 14.18 -16.56 1.82
N TRP A 198 13.11 -17.10 2.40
CA TRP A 198 11.77 -16.51 2.27
C TRP A 198 11.71 -15.12 2.92
N ARG A 199 12.33 -14.93 4.09
CA ARG A 199 12.44 -13.62 4.73
C ARG A 199 13.16 -12.61 3.84
N ALA A 200 14.31 -12.99 3.25
CA ALA A 200 15.06 -12.09 2.36
C ALA A 200 14.24 -11.64 1.13
N LEU A 201 13.42 -12.52 0.55
CA LEU A 201 12.56 -12.17 -0.60
C LEU A 201 11.26 -11.43 -0.21
N ALA A 202 10.70 -11.75 0.97
CA ALA A 202 9.44 -11.16 1.43
C ALA A 202 9.61 -9.81 2.13
N ASP A 203 10.79 -9.51 2.67
CA ASP A 203 11.10 -8.24 3.35
C ASP A 203 11.70 -7.18 2.42
N ASP A 204 11.90 -7.51 1.14
CA ASP A 204 12.51 -6.62 0.15
C ASP A 204 11.62 -5.42 -0.23
N ASP A 205 12.26 -4.27 -0.46
CA ASP A 205 11.62 -2.99 -0.81
C ASP A 205 10.74 -3.09 -2.06
N VAL A 206 11.06 -3.94 -3.05
CA VAL A 206 10.27 -4.10 -4.29
C VAL A 206 8.85 -4.58 -3.99
N VAL A 207 8.70 -5.45 -2.98
CA VAL A 207 7.38 -5.96 -2.55
C VAL A 207 6.66 -4.89 -1.73
N TRP A 208 7.34 -4.26 -0.76
CA TRP A 208 6.71 -3.31 0.17
C TRP A 208 6.41 -1.95 -0.42
N HIS A 209 7.23 -1.42 -1.35
CA HIS A 209 6.91 -0.21 -2.13
C HIS A 209 5.61 -0.39 -2.90
N ARG A 210 5.44 -1.53 -3.56
CA ARG A 210 4.24 -1.84 -4.33
C ARG A 210 3.02 -2.08 -3.46
N MET A 211 3.21 -2.70 -2.30
CA MET A 211 2.16 -2.86 -1.30
C MET A 211 1.69 -1.50 -0.77
N CYS A 212 2.62 -0.57 -0.57
CA CYS A 212 2.32 0.82 -0.28
C CYS A 212 1.56 1.50 -1.44
N GLU A 213 2.00 1.36 -2.70
CA GLU A 213 1.32 1.90 -3.89
C GLU A 213 -0.14 1.41 -4.01
N GLN A 214 -0.43 0.16 -3.62
CA GLN A 214 -1.78 -0.41 -3.65
C GLN A 214 -2.70 0.09 -2.52
N HIS A 215 -2.17 0.25 -1.30
CA HIS A 215 -2.97 0.52 -0.10
C HIS A 215 -2.98 1.99 0.36
N ILE A 216 -2.04 2.83 -0.07
CA ILE A 216 -2.04 4.26 0.23
C ILE A 216 -3.21 4.95 -0.47
N ARG A 217 -3.93 5.84 0.24
CA ARG A 217 -5.10 6.62 -0.25
C ARG A 217 -6.33 5.79 -0.66
N ARG A 218 -6.27 4.45 -0.63
CA ARG A 218 -7.35 3.56 -1.06
C ARG A 218 -7.79 2.63 0.06
N LYS A 219 -9.06 2.72 0.48
CA LYS A 219 -9.68 1.67 1.29
C LYS A 219 -9.93 0.45 0.40
N CYS A 220 -9.47 -0.72 0.84
CA CYS A 220 -9.74 -2.00 0.19
C CYS A 220 -11.22 -2.39 0.39
N ASN A 221 -11.93 -2.69 -0.69
CA ASN A 221 -13.36 -2.99 -0.66
C ASN A 221 -13.70 -4.28 0.14
N LYS A 222 -12.74 -5.17 0.39
CA LYS A 222 -12.95 -6.42 1.15
C LYS A 222 -12.76 -6.27 2.66
N CYS A 223 -11.93 -5.34 3.13
CA CYS A 223 -11.61 -5.17 4.56
C CYS A 223 -11.83 -3.74 5.09
N GLY A 224 -12.30 -2.82 4.25
CA GLY A 224 -12.53 -1.40 4.56
C GLY A 224 -11.25 -0.59 4.82
N TRP A 225 -10.08 -1.21 4.74
CA TRP A 225 -8.84 -0.66 5.29
C TRP A 225 -7.95 -0.04 4.22
N GLY A 226 -7.34 1.10 4.54
CA GLY A 226 -6.43 1.85 3.66
C GLY A 226 -5.41 2.63 4.47
N LEU A 227 -4.20 2.77 3.95
CA LEU A 227 -3.09 3.44 4.62
C LEU A 227 -3.23 4.97 4.49
N PRO A 228 -2.91 5.72 5.56
CA PRO A 228 -2.79 7.18 5.53
C PRO A 228 -1.87 7.69 4.41
N LEU A 229 -2.01 8.98 4.11
CA LEU A 229 -1.29 9.65 3.01
C LEU A 229 0.23 9.49 3.14
N LEU A 230 0.87 9.30 1.98
CA LEU A 230 2.31 9.51 1.80
C LEU A 230 2.50 10.47 0.61
N ASP A 231 3.62 11.18 0.60
CA ASP A 231 3.97 12.11 -0.46
C ASP A 231 4.12 11.39 -1.80
N ARG A 232 3.35 11.82 -2.80
CA ARG A 232 3.37 11.20 -4.13
C ARG A 232 4.71 11.39 -4.85
N LYS A 233 5.49 12.42 -4.49
CA LYS A 233 6.85 12.69 -4.98
C LYS A 233 7.79 11.55 -4.56
N ARG A 234 7.91 11.30 -3.25
CA ARG A 234 8.70 10.19 -2.66
C ARG A 234 8.31 8.82 -3.23
N LEU A 235 7.02 8.55 -3.42
CA LEU A 235 6.54 7.29 -4.04
C LEU A 235 7.00 7.13 -5.49
N ARG A 236 6.99 8.20 -6.30
CA ARG A 236 7.37 8.18 -7.72
C ARG A 236 8.87 8.12 -7.93
N GLU A 237 9.63 8.88 -7.15
CA GLU A 237 11.10 8.91 -7.18
C GLU A 237 11.67 7.52 -6.83
N ALA A 238 11.26 6.96 -5.69
CA ALA A 238 11.70 5.63 -5.26
C ALA A 238 11.30 4.50 -6.21
N LYS A 239 10.17 4.62 -6.93
CA LYS A 239 9.69 3.58 -7.86
C LYS A 239 10.73 3.27 -8.93
N ARG A 240 11.33 4.30 -9.53
CA ARG A 240 12.30 4.16 -10.63
C ARG A 240 13.58 3.48 -10.15
N GLU A 241 14.06 3.81 -8.96
CA GLU A 241 15.26 3.21 -8.35
C GLU A 241 15.02 1.74 -7.96
N ILE A 242 13.85 1.44 -7.40
CA ILE A 242 13.49 0.10 -6.92
C ILE A 242 13.22 -0.86 -8.09
N GLU A 243 12.59 -0.41 -9.17
CA GLU A 243 12.39 -1.22 -10.38
C GLU A 243 13.72 -1.59 -11.06
N LEU A 244 14.71 -0.67 -11.06
CA LEU A 244 16.08 -0.94 -11.53
C LEU A 244 16.87 -1.88 -10.60
N ARG A 245 16.64 -1.81 -9.28
CA ARG A 245 17.20 -2.78 -8.32
C ARG A 245 16.63 -4.18 -8.55
N ALA A 246 15.34 -4.28 -8.83
CA ALA A 246 14.65 -5.55 -9.06
C ALA A 246 15.16 -6.30 -10.30
N SER A 247 15.54 -5.59 -11.37
CA SER A 247 16.09 -6.20 -12.59
C SER A 247 17.53 -6.70 -12.44
N ASN A 248 18.27 -6.17 -11.46
CA ASN A 248 19.70 -6.45 -11.29
C ASN A 248 19.99 -7.42 -10.12
N TRP A 249 18.94 -8.02 -9.54
CA TRP A 249 19.04 -8.86 -8.34
C TRP A 249 19.83 -10.16 -8.60
N GLY A 250 21.12 -10.14 -8.28
CA GLY A 250 22.04 -11.27 -8.44
C GLY A 250 23.37 -10.92 -9.10
N ASN A 251 23.47 -9.75 -9.75
CA ASN A 251 24.74 -9.23 -10.27
C ASN A 251 25.38 -8.31 -9.23
N ASN A 252 26.30 -8.85 -8.43
CA ASN A 252 27.13 -8.05 -7.52
C ASN A 252 28.21 -7.29 -8.30
N GLU A 253 27.84 -6.20 -8.95
CA GLU A 253 28.74 -5.07 -9.17
C GLU A 253 28.09 -3.81 -8.58
N PRO A 254 28.87 -2.95 -7.88
CA PRO A 254 28.33 -1.71 -7.34
C PRO A 254 27.94 -0.78 -8.50
N VAL A 255 26.66 -0.40 -8.55
CA VAL A 255 26.18 0.62 -9.49
C VAL A 255 26.83 1.95 -9.11
N VAL A 256 27.91 2.29 -9.82
CA VAL A 256 28.46 3.65 -9.84
C VAL A 256 27.34 4.56 -10.34
N GLY A 257 26.86 5.44 -9.46
CA GLY A 257 25.88 6.47 -9.84
C GLY A 257 26.46 7.35 -10.95
N PRO A 258 25.62 7.96 -11.81
CA PRO A 258 26.11 8.81 -12.88
C PRO A 258 26.97 9.93 -12.29
N SER A 259 28.23 9.98 -12.70
CA SER A 259 29.11 11.09 -12.38
C SER A 259 28.49 12.38 -12.90
N GLU A 260 28.46 13.41 -12.06
CA GLU A 260 28.13 14.77 -12.49
C GLU A 260 29.23 15.25 -13.45
N ALA A 261 29.04 14.97 -14.73
CA ALA A 261 29.84 15.56 -15.80
C ALA A 261 29.56 17.06 -15.79
N ALA A 262 30.56 17.84 -15.37
CA ALA A 262 30.47 19.28 -15.24
C ALA A 262 30.04 19.93 -16.56
N ILE A 263 28.83 20.51 -16.58
CA ILE A 263 28.46 21.53 -17.56
C ILE A 263 29.05 22.83 -17.04
N ALA A 264 30.31 23.07 -17.40
CA ALA A 264 30.94 24.37 -17.25
C ALA A 264 30.52 25.26 -18.41
N GLU A 265 29.69 26.29 -18.15
CA GLU A 265 29.65 27.45 -19.03
C GLU A 265 30.80 28.42 -18.70
N PRO A 266 31.42 29.06 -19.71
CA PRO A 266 32.64 29.83 -19.51
C PRO A 266 32.34 31.24 -18.97
N CYS A 267 32.94 31.58 -17.82
CA CYS A 267 33.03 32.97 -17.39
C CYS A 267 34.45 33.49 -17.65
N SER A 268 34.55 34.62 -18.36
CA SER A 268 35.81 35.15 -18.89
C SER A 268 36.67 35.86 -17.84
N THR A 269 37.98 35.82 -18.10
CA THR A 269 39.08 36.43 -17.36
C THR A 269 38.91 37.90 -16.97
N ALA A 270 39.21 38.25 -15.71
CA ALA A 270 39.92 39.49 -15.33
C ALA A 270 40.54 39.42 -13.91
N GLU A 271 41.87 39.37 -13.87
CA GLU A 271 42.80 40.05 -12.94
C GLU A 271 42.65 39.98 -11.39
N HIS A 272 43.71 39.45 -10.75
CA HIS A 272 44.09 39.70 -9.34
C HIS A 272 44.77 41.08 -9.18
N PRO A 273 44.76 41.72 -7.99
CA PRO A 273 45.87 41.48 -7.04
C PRO A 273 45.59 41.60 -5.51
N ALA A 274 46.17 40.65 -4.77
CA ALA A 274 47.01 40.80 -3.57
C ALA A 274 46.51 41.33 -2.19
N SER A 275 47.04 40.64 -1.15
CA SER A 275 47.20 41.07 0.26
C SER A 275 45.93 40.99 1.15
N SER A 276 45.98 40.72 2.47
CA SER A 276 47.10 40.59 3.43
C SER A 276 46.80 39.58 4.56
N LYS A 277 47.86 39.08 5.22
CA LYS A 277 47.83 38.17 6.38
C LYS A 277 47.20 38.82 7.63
N ARG A 278 46.59 38.00 8.51
CA ARG A 278 46.99 37.88 9.95
C ARG A 278 46.41 36.63 10.61
N LYS A 279 47.27 35.91 11.36
CA LYS A 279 46.88 34.92 12.39
C LYS A 279 46.48 35.65 13.68
N MET A 280 45.70 35.00 14.53
CA MET A 280 45.96 34.99 15.97
C MET A 280 45.56 33.61 16.54
N GLU A 281 46.48 32.97 17.24
CA GLU A 281 46.27 31.74 18.01
C GLU A 281 46.27 32.10 19.50
N SER A 282 45.47 31.41 20.31
CA SER A 282 45.69 31.30 21.75
C SER A 282 45.07 30.01 22.29
N ASN A 283 45.93 29.03 22.57
CA ASN A 283 45.57 27.88 23.41
C ASN A 283 45.37 28.33 24.86
N ASP A 284 44.59 27.57 25.62
CA ASP A 284 44.99 27.14 26.96
C ASP A 284 44.29 25.82 27.32
N GLU A 285 45.09 24.80 27.70
CA GLU A 285 44.62 23.54 28.27
C GLU A 285 44.83 23.56 29.79
N VAL A 286 43.84 23.13 30.58
CA VAL A 286 44.11 22.50 31.89
C VAL A 286 43.19 21.29 32.07
N SER A 287 43.75 20.20 32.57
CA SER A 287 43.11 18.89 32.71
C SER A 287 42.97 18.46 34.18
N VAL A 288 41.97 17.62 34.49
CA VAL A 288 41.95 16.77 35.70
C VAL A 288 41.30 15.41 35.36
N LEU A 289 41.94 14.31 35.80
CA LEU A 289 41.52 12.92 35.55
C LEU A 289 40.69 12.34 36.73
N ALA A 290 39.89 11.27 36.49
CA ALA A 290 40.27 9.88 36.86
C ALA A 290 39.15 8.80 36.94
N LYS A 291 39.27 7.75 36.09
CA LYS A 291 39.15 6.28 36.37
C LYS A 291 37.77 5.71 36.83
N ARG A 292 37.31 4.47 36.51
CA ARG A 292 37.93 3.13 36.26
C ARG A 292 37.07 2.34 35.20
N HIS A 293 37.62 1.63 34.19
CA HIS A 293 37.93 0.16 34.12
C HIS A 293 36.73 -0.80 34.38
N CYS A 294 36.44 -1.90 33.66
CA CYS A 294 37.01 -2.68 32.52
C CYS A 294 35.82 -3.36 31.77
N ALA A 295 35.91 -4.12 30.66
CA ALA A 295 36.98 -4.91 30.03
C ALA A 295 36.83 -5.00 28.49
N SER A 296 37.87 -5.47 27.79
CA SER A 296 37.98 -5.46 26.31
C SER A 296 38.39 -6.81 25.72
N THR A 297 37.78 -7.19 24.60
CA THR A 297 38.27 -8.17 23.61
C THR A 297 38.02 -7.62 22.19
N PRO A 298 38.77 -8.06 21.17
CA PRO A 298 39.31 -7.12 20.18
C PRO A 298 38.34 -6.78 19.03
N LYS A 299 38.39 -5.51 18.59
CA LYS A 299 37.86 -5.11 17.28
C LYS A 299 38.78 -5.61 16.18
N SER A 300 38.31 -6.55 15.37
CA SER A 300 38.83 -6.78 14.01
C SER A 300 38.35 -5.67 13.06
N LEU A 301 39.12 -5.45 12.00
CA LEU A 301 38.94 -4.35 11.04
C LEU A 301 37.76 -4.62 10.07
N GLU A 302 36.53 -4.34 10.51
CA GLU A 302 35.31 -4.45 9.69
C GLU A 302 34.39 -3.20 9.78
N GLU A 303 34.92 -2.03 10.12
CA GLU A 303 34.08 -0.81 10.28
C GLU A 303 33.78 -0.08 8.94
N ASP A 304 34.56 -0.33 7.87
CA ASP A 304 34.43 0.39 6.58
C ASP A 304 33.38 -0.17 5.60
N GLU A 305 32.95 -1.44 5.74
CA GLU A 305 31.83 -2.03 4.97
C GLU A 305 30.44 -1.46 5.37
N SER A 306 30.39 -0.54 6.33
CA SER A 306 29.15 0.10 6.79
C SER A 306 28.77 1.39 6.06
N TYR A 307 29.68 1.95 5.25
CA TYR A 307 29.54 3.29 4.66
C TYR A 307 28.46 3.41 3.56
N PHE A 308 28.04 2.28 2.96
CA PHE A 308 27.04 2.23 1.88
C PHE A 308 25.66 1.70 2.28
N LYS A 309 25.32 1.65 3.59
CA LYS A 309 23.92 1.46 3.99
C LYS A 309 23.08 2.67 3.54
N THR A 310 22.20 2.41 2.58
CA THR A 310 21.29 3.40 1.96
C THR A 310 20.62 4.29 3.01
N ARG A 311 20.73 5.62 2.86
CA ARG A 311 20.13 6.64 3.75
C ARG A 311 18.57 6.70 3.72
N TYR A 312 17.90 5.68 3.19
CA TYR A 312 16.45 5.61 3.08
C TYR A 312 15.88 4.61 4.08
N ARG A 313 14.77 4.97 4.74
CA ARG A 313 14.01 4.05 5.59
C ARG A 313 13.39 2.94 4.71
N PRO A 314 13.55 1.65 5.06
CA PRO A 314 12.95 0.55 4.30
C PRO A 314 11.43 0.68 4.13
N TRP A 315 10.90 0.27 2.99
CA TRP A 315 9.46 0.40 2.69
C TRP A 315 8.59 -0.44 3.62
N LYS A 316 9.13 -1.54 4.17
CA LYS A 316 8.47 -2.35 5.20
C LYS A 316 8.26 -1.57 6.51
N GLU A 317 9.19 -0.71 6.90
CA GLU A 317 9.06 0.15 8.08
C GLU A 317 8.06 1.27 7.83
N VAL A 318 8.11 1.92 6.65
CA VAL A 318 7.11 2.92 6.25
C VAL A 318 5.71 2.32 6.24
N TYR A 319 5.54 1.09 5.72
CA TYR A 319 4.26 0.38 5.80
C TYR A 319 3.84 0.14 7.25
N ARG A 320 4.75 -0.34 8.11
CA ARG A 320 4.49 -0.61 9.53
C ARG A 320 4.00 0.63 10.27
N ASP A 321 4.70 1.76 10.15
CA ASP A 321 4.35 3.01 10.83
C ASP A 321 2.96 3.49 10.40
N ARG A 322 2.68 3.44 9.09
CA ARG A 322 1.38 3.79 8.52
C ARG A 322 0.27 2.80 8.88
N PHE A 323 0.60 1.53 9.06
CA PHE A 323 -0.31 0.50 9.54
C PHE A 323 -0.69 0.73 11.01
N VAL A 324 0.27 1.10 11.87
CA VAL A 324 0.00 1.51 13.27
C VAL A 324 -0.93 2.72 13.30
N VAL A 325 -0.63 3.79 12.56
CA VAL A 325 -1.50 4.97 12.48
C VAL A 325 -2.91 4.59 12.02
N GLY A 326 -3.04 3.83 10.92
CA GLY A 326 -4.36 3.37 10.42
C GLY A 326 -5.12 2.47 11.40
N MET A 327 -4.41 1.68 12.21
CA MET A 327 -4.99 0.86 13.27
C MET A 327 -5.45 1.72 14.46
N ASN A 328 -4.67 2.74 14.81
CA ASN A 328 -4.95 3.69 15.88
C ASN A 328 -6.20 4.51 15.57
N TRP A 329 -6.35 5.01 14.34
CA TRP A 329 -7.60 5.63 13.86
C TRP A 329 -8.80 4.69 14.04
N LYS A 330 -8.69 3.43 13.56
CA LYS A 330 -9.79 2.44 13.64
C LYS A 330 -10.21 2.12 15.09
N HIS A 331 -9.29 2.15 16.04
CA HIS A 331 -9.56 1.85 17.46
C HIS A 331 -9.61 3.10 18.35
N LYS A 332 -9.69 4.30 17.76
CA LYS A 332 -9.73 5.62 18.45
C LYS A 332 -8.59 5.86 19.44
N ARG A 333 -7.45 5.20 19.22
CA ARG A 333 -6.24 5.38 20.03
C ARG A 333 -5.53 6.65 19.56
N CYS A 334 -5.62 7.71 20.34
CA CYS A 334 -4.91 8.95 20.09
C CYS A 334 -4.35 9.51 21.40
N THR A 335 -3.29 10.30 21.28
CA THR A 335 -2.80 11.16 22.36
C THR A 335 -3.31 12.58 22.10
N VAL A 336 -3.69 13.29 23.17
CA VAL A 336 -4.27 14.64 23.05
C VAL A 336 -3.32 15.66 23.66
N LYS A 337 -2.83 16.59 22.82
CA LYS A 337 -2.13 17.81 23.27
C LYS A 337 -3.12 18.98 23.30
N VAL A 338 -3.02 19.85 24.30
CA VAL A 338 -3.90 21.02 24.45
C VAL A 338 -3.06 22.29 24.52
N PHE A 339 -3.24 23.18 23.56
CA PHE A 339 -2.59 24.48 23.47
C PHE A 339 -3.49 25.53 24.15
N LYS A 340 -2.92 26.27 25.11
CA LYS A 340 -3.62 27.31 25.88
C LYS A 340 -2.82 28.61 25.80
N GLY A 341 -3.47 29.72 25.46
CA GLY A 341 -2.81 31.03 25.43
C GLY A 341 -3.56 32.12 24.66
N HIS A 342 -4.55 31.77 23.84
CA HIS A 342 -5.53 32.73 23.34
C HIS A 342 -6.43 33.24 24.47
N ARG A 343 -6.91 34.47 24.32
CA ARG A 343 -7.79 35.13 25.31
C ARG A 343 -9.27 35.01 24.96
N ASP A 344 -9.57 34.62 23.73
CA ASP A 344 -10.93 34.55 23.18
C ASP A 344 -11.01 33.44 22.11
N SER A 345 -12.21 33.18 21.58
CA SER A 345 -12.54 32.05 20.70
C SER A 345 -11.55 31.86 19.55
N VAL A 346 -11.12 30.63 19.31
CA VAL A 346 -10.26 30.31 18.17
C VAL A 346 -11.13 30.08 16.94
N MET A 347 -11.03 30.96 15.95
CA MET A 347 -11.95 31.02 14.81
C MET A 347 -11.40 30.34 13.55
N CYS A 348 -10.09 30.31 13.40
CA CYS A 348 -9.42 29.67 12.28
C CYS A 348 -8.10 29.02 12.70
N LEU A 349 -7.75 27.93 12.02
CA LEU A 349 -6.48 27.26 12.21
C LEU A 349 -5.98 26.70 10.87
N GLN A 350 -4.66 26.66 10.73
CA GLN A 350 -3.96 25.85 9.73
C GLN A 350 -2.70 25.32 10.36
N PHE A 351 -2.30 24.11 9.99
CA PHE A 351 -1.04 23.52 10.43
C PHE A 351 -0.33 22.92 9.22
N GLU A 352 0.99 22.88 9.28
CA GLU A 352 1.85 22.25 8.29
C GLU A 352 3.00 21.59 9.02
N ASP A 353 3.11 20.26 8.86
CA ASP A 353 4.05 19.38 9.56
C ASP A 353 4.18 19.66 11.07
N ASN A 354 5.17 20.50 11.42
CA ASN A 354 5.56 20.81 12.78
C ASN A 354 5.05 22.16 13.30
N ILE A 355 4.41 22.98 12.45
CA ILE A 355 3.97 24.34 12.78
C ILE A 355 2.44 24.38 12.79
N LEU A 356 1.86 24.93 13.85
CA LEU A 356 0.42 25.20 13.98
C LEU A 356 0.20 26.71 14.08
N MET A 357 -0.73 27.25 13.28
CA MET A 357 -1.10 28.65 13.27
C MET A 357 -2.58 28.81 13.60
N THR A 358 -2.90 29.69 14.54
CA THR A 358 -4.25 29.83 15.11
C THR A 358 -4.64 31.30 15.16
N GLY A 359 -5.78 31.64 14.55
CA GLY A 359 -6.36 32.98 14.61
C GLY A 359 -7.57 33.01 15.55
N SER A 360 -7.59 34.00 16.44
CA SER A 360 -8.62 34.15 17.48
C SER A 360 -9.41 35.44 17.32
N TYR A 361 -10.57 35.46 17.97
CA TYR A 361 -11.37 36.66 18.18
C TYR A 361 -10.62 37.74 19.00
N ASP A 362 -9.56 37.37 19.74
CA ASP A 362 -8.67 38.28 20.52
C ASP A 362 -7.80 39.24 19.66
N ALA A 363 -8.05 39.30 18.35
CA ALA A 363 -7.33 40.06 17.33
C ALA A 363 -5.84 39.67 17.16
N THR A 364 -5.41 38.55 17.75
CA THR A 364 -4.07 38.00 17.57
C THR A 364 -4.07 36.71 16.75
N VAL A 365 -2.92 36.43 16.15
CA VAL A 365 -2.62 35.12 15.55
C VAL A 365 -1.43 34.54 16.29
N LYS A 366 -1.53 33.30 16.76
CA LYS A 366 -0.43 32.61 17.44
C LYS A 366 0.15 31.53 16.54
N ILE A 367 1.45 31.36 16.66
CA ILE A 367 2.22 30.31 15.98
C ILE A 367 2.79 29.41 17.08
N TRP A 368 2.56 28.11 16.95
CA TRP A 368 2.94 27.07 17.90
C TRP A 368 3.81 26.02 17.22
N ASP A 369 4.71 25.42 17.99
CA ASP A 369 5.37 24.17 17.58
C ASP A 369 4.52 22.98 18.05
N THR A 370 4.18 22.10 17.12
CA THR A 370 3.32 20.93 17.37
C THR A 370 4.01 19.81 18.14
N ASP A 371 5.34 19.72 18.07
CA ASP A 371 6.10 18.66 18.73
C ASP A 371 6.40 19.02 20.19
N THR A 372 6.91 20.23 20.47
CA THR A 372 7.12 20.71 21.85
C THR A 372 5.83 21.14 22.56
N GLY A 373 4.87 21.73 21.82
CA GLY A 373 3.68 22.35 22.40
C GLY A 373 3.81 23.84 22.72
N GLU A 374 4.98 24.43 22.47
CA GLU A 374 5.31 25.81 22.88
C GLU A 374 4.78 26.87 21.89
N GLU A 375 4.46 28.07 22.41
CA GLU A 375 4.13 29.22 21.58
C GLU A 375 5.42 29.85 21.03
N LEU A 376 5.62 29.77 19.72
CA LEU A 376 6.77 30.37 19.04
C LEU A 376 6.63 31.90 18.95
N ARG A 377 5.45 32.40 18.54
CA ARG A 377 5.19 33.84 18.30
C ARG A 377 3.71 34.21 18.46
N THR A 378 3.45 35.40 19.02
CA THR A 378 2.17 36.12 18.87
C THR A 378 2.30 37.22 17.81
N LEU A 379 1.50 37.17 16.74
CA LEU A 379 1.33 38.26 15.79
C LEU A 379 0.23 39.20 16.26
N LYS A 380 0.54 40.49 16.35
CA LYS A 380 -0.39 41.55 16.80
C LYS A 380 -0.45 42.66 15.76
N GLY A 381 -1.65 43.17 15.51
CA GLY A 381 -1.84 44.34 14.65
C GLY A 381 -3.20 44.42 13.95
N HIS A 382 -3.98 43.35 13.90
CA HIS A 382 -5.40 43.46 13.57
C HIS A 382 -6.15 44.26 14.65
N MET A 383 -7.21 44.96 14.25
CA MET A 383 -8.02 45.79 15.16
C MET A 383 -9.25 45.05 15.72
N ALA A 384 -9.56 43.88 15.17
CA ALA A 384 -10.69 43.03 15.56
C ALA A 384 -10.34 41.56 15.29
N GLY A 385 -11.21 40.64 15.73
CA GLY A 385 -11.01 39.20 15.59
C GLY A 385 -10.57 38.73 14.21
N VAL A 386 -9.69 37.74 14.17
CA VAL A 386 -9.19 37.11 12.94
C VAL A 386 -10.07 35.91 12.62
N ARG A 387 -10.89 36.02 11.57
CA ARG A 387 -11.89 34.99 11.22
C ARG A 387 -11.33 33.91 10.31
N CYS A 388 -10.34 34.25 9.47
CA CYS A 388 -9.72 33.33 8.52
C CYS A 388 -8.20 33.55 8.41
N LEU A 389 -7.52 32.46 8.04
CA LEU A 389 -6.07 32.36 7.98
C LEU A 389 -5.71 31.35 6.87
N GLN A 390 -4.69 31.67 6.08
CA GLN A 390 -4.11 30.77 5.10
C GLN A 390 -2.57 30.92 5.12
N PHE A 391 -1.89 29.80 5.29
CA PHE A 391 -0.43 29.68 5.27
C PHE A 391 0.07 29.23 3.88
N ASP A 392 1.26 29.72 3.55
CA ASP A 392 2.15 29.42 2.44
C ASP A 392 3.59 29.34 3.00
N ASP A 393 4.49 28.57 2.39
CA ASP A 393 5.88 28.30 2.82
C ASP A 393 6.61 29.49 3.47
N THR A 394 6.38 30.70 2.95
CA THR A 394 7.01 31.94 3.41
C THR A 394 6.05 32.99 3.97
N LYS A 395 4.75 32.93 3.65
CA LYS A 395 3.79 33.99 3.95
C LYS A 395 2.59 33.46 4.70
N LEU A 396 2.12 34.24 5.67
CA LEU A 396 0.87 33.99 6.36
C LEU A 396 -0.12 35.10 5.98
N ILE A 397 -1.27 34.72 5.44
CA ILE A 397 -2.32 35.65 5.03
C ILE A 397 -3.49 35.52 6.00
N THR A 398 -3.94 36.64 6.56
CA THR A 398 -4.97 36.67 7.61
C THR A 398 -6.07 37.64 7.25
N GLY A 399 -7.32 37.24 7.50
CA GLY A 399 -8.52 38.05 7.24
C GLY A 399 -9.27 38.29 8.55
N SER A 400 -9.62 39.55 8.78
CA SER A 400 -10.20 40.01 10.04
C SER A 400 -11.54 40.69 9.83
N LEU A 401 -12.31 40.73 10.92
CA LEU A 401 -13.51 41.55 11.04
C LEU A 401 -13.19 43.06 10.92
N ASP A 402 -11.91 43.46 11.01
CA ASP A 402 -11.46 44.85 10.77
C ASP A 402 -11.51 45.27 9.28
N ARG A 403 -12.02 44.39 8.40
CA ARG A 403 -12.18 44.56 6.93
C ARG A 403 -10.86 44.55 6.15
N SER A 404 -9.74 44.30 6.82
CA SER A 404 -8.42 44.21 6.19
C SER A 404 -7.92 42.78 6.07
N ILE A 405 -7.19 42.55 4.99
CA ILE A 405 -6.39 41.35 4.79
C ILE A 405 -4.94 41.74 5.06
N ARG A 406 -4.24 41.02 5.92
CA ARG A 406 -2.82 41.26 6.20
C ARG A 406 -1.98 40.08 5.71
N ILE A 407 -0.79 40.41 5.22
CA ILE A 407 0.24 39.43 4.88
C ILE A 407 1.39 39.62 5.86
N TRP A 408 1.78 38.53 6.51
CA TRP A 408 2.83 38.48 7.52
C TRP A 408 3.98 37.62 7.05
N ASN A 409 5.20 37.97 7.46
CA ASN A 409 6.31 37.04 7.46
C ASN A 409 6.22 36.23 8.75
N TRP A 410 5.82 34.96 8.67
CA TRP A 410 5.64 34.12 9.85
C TRP A 410 6.96 33.83 10.59
N ARG A 411 8.12 33.96 9.92
CA ARG A 411 9.46 33.76 10.51
C ARG A 411 9.91 34.96 11.35
N THR A 412 9.71 36.19 10.88
CA THR A 412 10.08 37.41 11.64
C THR A 412 8.95 37.93 12.53
N GLY A 413 7.70 37.60 12.21
CA GLY A 413 6.49 38.12 12.86
C GLY A 413 6.01 39.47 12.32
N GLU A 414 6.66 40.01 11.29
CA GLU A 414 6.37 41.34 10.76
C GLU A 414 5.19 41.34 9.78
N CYS A 415 4.38 42.40 9.81
CA CYS A 415 3.32 42.66 8.84
C CYS A 415 3.93 43.25 7.57
N ILE A 416 4.02 42.47 6.50
CA ILE A 416 4.58 42.88 5.19
C ILE A 416 3.64 43.86 4.48
N SER A 417 2.33 43.57 4.48
CA SER A 417 1.36 44.32 3.69
C SER A 417 -0.04 44.27 4.31
N LYS A 418 -0.80 45.35 4.11
CA LYS A 418 -2.22 45.46 4.49
C LYS A 418 -3.03 45.81 3.26
N TYR A 419 -3.95 44.94 2.87
CA TYR A 419 -4.90 45.15 1.78
C TYR A 419 -6.25 45.55 2.38
N ASN A 420 -6.77 46.69 1.93
CA ASN A 420 -8.13 47.13 2.22
C ASN A 420 -8.89 47.12 0.88
N GLY A 421 -10.13 46.65 0.89
CA GLY A 421 -10.94 46.61 -0.33
C GLY A 421 -12.32 46.00 -0.16
N HIS A 422 -12.56 45.24 0.91
CA HIS A 422 -13.91 44.87 1.33
C HIS A 422 -14.58 46.01 2.09
N ALA A 423 -15.90 46.11 1.96
CA ALA A 423 -16.70 47.08 2.70
C ALA A 423 -16.99 46.61 4.13
N GLU A 424 -17.06 45.29 4.32
CA GLU A 424 -17.40 44.63 5.58
C GLU A 424 -16.38 43.53 5.94
N ALA A 425 -16.66 42.78 7.00
CA ALA A 425 -15.75 41.79 7.58
C ALA A 425 -15.32 40.72 6.56
N VAL A 426 -14.05 40.32 6.58
CA VAL A 426 -13.52 39.22 5.74
C VAL A 426 -13.74 37.90 6.47
N ILE A 427 -14.60 37.04 5.93
CA ILE A 427 -15.00 35.78 6.58
C ILE A 427 -14.04 34.65 6.20
N ALA A 428 -13.69 34.52 4.92
CA ALA A 428 -12.86 33.44 4.41
C ALA A 428 -11.79 33.91 3.43
N LEU A 429 -10.70 33.15 3.39
CA LEU A 429 -9.58 33.34 2.48
C LEU A 429 -9.18 31.98 1.88
N HIS A 430 -8.72 32.01 0.64
CA HIS A 430 -7.96 30.92 0.04
C HIS A 430 -6.86 31.49 -0.84
N PHE A 431 -5.63 31.05 -0.62
CA PHE A 431 -4.49 31.43 -1.42
C PHE A 431 -3.98 30.21 -2.18
N ASP A 432 -3.78 30.38 -3.48
CA ASP A 432 -3.19 29.41 -4.36
C ASP A 432 -2.14 30.12 -5.22
N SER A 433 -0.88 30.10 -4.72
CA SER A 433 0.40 30.50 -5.33
C SER A 433 0.53 31.90 -5.96
N THR A 434 -0.45 32.28 -6.78
CA THR A 434 -0.55 33.53 -7.54
C THR A 434 -1.88 34.26 -7.32
N LEU A 435 -2.93 33.53 -6.95
CA LEU A 435 -4.29 34.04 -6.74
C LEU A 435 -4.69 33.93 -5.26
N LEU A 436 -5.23 35.02 -4.72
CA LEU A 436 -5.94 35.03 -3.45
C LEU A 436 -7.43 35.24 -3.72
N ALA A 437 -8.29 34.41 -3.15
CA ALA A 437 -9.70 34.72 -3.01
C ALA A 437 -9.98 35.19 -1.58
N SER A 438 -10.76 36.26 -1.44
CA SER A 438 -11.29 36.73 -0.17
C SER A 438 -12.80 36.89 -0.24
N ALA A 439 -13.48 36.31 0.74
CA ALA A 439 -14.93 36.39 0.90
C ALA A 439 -15.30 37.30 2.08
N SER A 440 -16.42 37.98 1.96
CA SER A 440 -16.89 38.95 2.93
C SER A 440 -18.41 38.90 3.12
N VAL A 441 -18.84 39.45 4.25
CA VAL A 441 -20.26 39.76 4.52
C VAL A 441 -20.82 40.76 3.49
N ASP A 442 -19.96 41.56 2.83
CA ASP A 442 -20.34 42.55 1.80
C ASP A 442 -20.96 41.97 0.52
N ARG A 443 -21.21 40.65 0.49
CA ARG A 443 -21.81 39.87 -0.61
C ARG A 443 -20.93 39.80 -1.85
N THR A 444 -19.61 39.98 -1.67
CA THR A 444 -18.64 39.83 -2.74
C THR A 444 -17.51 38.86 -2.40
N VAL A 445 -17.07 38.12 -3.42
CA VAL A 445 -15.78 37.44 -3.40
C VAL A 445 -14.83 38.25 -4.28
N LYS A 446 -13.69 38.67 -3.72
CA LYS A 446 -12.65 39.38 -4.46
C LYS A 446 -11.51 38.42 -4.76
N ILE A 447 -11.15 38.34 -6.04
CA ILE A 447 -9.98 37.60 -6.51
C ILE A 447 -8.87 38.62 -6.74
N TRP A 448 -7.73 38.42 -6.09
CA TRP A 448 -6.53 39.24 -6.18
C TRP A 448 -5.44 38.43 -6.87
N ASN A 449 -4.88 38.96 -7.95
CA ASN A 449 -3.74 38.36 -8.63
C ASN A 449 -2.47 39.10 -8.19
N PHE A 450 -1.54 38.39 -7.55
CA PHE A 450 -0.31 39.01 -7.04
C PHE A 450 0.74 39.33 -8.12
N LYS A 451 0.69 38.66 -9.28
CA LYS A 451 1.57 38.96 -10.41
C LYS A 451 1.17 40.27 -11.08
N ASP A 452 -0.10 40.34 -11.48
CA ASP A 452 -0.62 41.45 -12.29
C ASP A 452 -1.17 42.60 -11.44
N LYS A 453 -1.28 42.40 -10.11
CA LYS A 453 -1.95 43.29 -9.15
C LYS A 453 -3.42 43.60 -9.50
N SER A 454 -3.99 42.85 -10.44
CA SER A 454 -5.37 42.99 -10.85
C SER A 454 -6.31 42.41 -9.79
N THR A 455 -7.47 43.04 -9.64
CA THR A 455 -8.54 42.58 -8.76
C THR A 455 -9.84 42.51 -9.54
N PHE A 456 -10.61 41.45 -9.32
CA PHE A 456 -11.98 41.37 -9.83
C PHE A 456 -12.92 40.81 -8.78
N VAL A 457 -14.21 41.04 -9.00
CA VAL A 457 -15.27 40.81 -8.02
C VAL A 457 -16.29 39.84 -8.59
N LEU A 458 -16.62 38.79 -7.84
CA LEU A 458 -17.74 37.89 -8.10
C LEU A 458 -18.91 38.30 -7.18
N PRO A 459 -20.07 38.72 -7.73
CA PRO A 459 -21.21 39.17 -6.94
C PRO A 459 -22.05 38.00 -6.43
N HIS A 460 -22.50 38.08 -5.18
CA HIS A 460 -23.38 37.10 -4.53
C HIS A 460 -24.67 37.77 -3.99
N PRO A 461 -25.75 37.00 -3.76
CA PRO A 461 -27.00 37.55 -3.21
C PRO A 461 -26.91 37.84 -1.70
N GLN A 462 -26.14 37.05 -0.95
CA GLN A 462 -25.93 37.16 0.49
C GLN A 462 -24.44 37.00 0.85
N GLY A 463 -24.12 37.00 2.15
CA GLY A 463 -22.75 36.85 2.66
C GLY A 463 -22.12 35.52 2.25
N VAL A 464 -20.79 35.51 2.11
CA VAL A 464 -20.04 34.34 1.64
C VAL A 464 -19.16 33.81 2.77
N ASN A 465 -19.50 32.64 3.32
CA ASN A 465 -18.84 32.07 4.50
C ASN A 465 -17.53 31.35 4.21
N ALA A 466 -17.41 30.73 3.04
CA ALA A 466 -16.21 29.99 2.65
C ALA A 466 -15.94 30.10 1.15
N VAL A 467 -14.65 30.10 0.81
CA VAL A 467 -14.17 30.10 -0.58
C VAL A 467 -12.98 29.16 -0.71
N LYS A 468 -12.90 28.44 -1.84
CA LYS A 468 -11.74 27.64 -2.25
C LYS A 468 -11.46 27.86 -3.74
N ILE A 469 -10.20 28.08 -4.09
CA ILE A 469 -9.73 28.14 -5.49
C ILE A 469 -9.15 26.76 -5.84
N ASP A 470 -9.41 26.30 -7.05
CA ASP A 470 -8.61 25.27 -7.74
C ASP A 470 -7.95 25.92 -8.95
N SER A 471 -6.63 26.20 -8.88
CA SER A 471 -5.88 26.77 -10.01
C SER A 471 -5.75 25.83 -11.21
N VAL A 472 -5.82 24.52 -10.99
CA VAL A 472 -5.60 23.51 -12.04
C VAL A 472 -6.81 23.44 -12.98
N SER A 473 -8.03 23.57 -12.44
CA SER A 473 -9.25 23.79 -13.24
C SER A 473 -9.58 25.26 -13.48
N ARG A 474 -8.88 26.19 -12.83
CA ARG A 474 -9.20 27.63 -12.77
C ARG A 474 -10.64 27.92 -12.34
N THR A 475 -11.10 27.24 -11.30
CA THR A 475 -12.47 27.40 -10.78
C THR A 475 -12.49 27.85 -9.33
N VAL A 476 -13.54 28.57 -8.93
CA VAL A 476 -13.77 28.99 -7.53
C VAL A 476 -15.01 28.31 -6.99
N LEU A 477 -14.88 27.70 -5.82
CA LEU A 477 -15.98 27.20 -5.02
C LEU A 477 -16.30 28.20 -3.91
N THR A 478 -17.59 28.46 -3.70
CA THR A 478 -18.09 29.47 -2.77
C THR A 478 -19.28 28.93 -1.97
N ALA A 479 -19.32 29.25 -0.67
CA ALA A 479 -20.40 28.91 0.26
C ALA A 479 -21.14 30.19 0.67
N CYS A 480 -22.46 30.22 0.57
CA CYS A 480 -23.26 31.43 0.75
C CYS A 480 -24.36 31.23 1.81
N ASP A 481 -24.73 32.30 2.49
CA ASP A 481 -25.78 32.30 3.53
C ASP A 481 -27.17 31.93 3.01
N ASP A 482 -27.39 32.05 1.70
CA ASP A 482 -28.64 31.70 1.01
C ASP A 482 -28.91 30.19 0.87
N GLY A 483 -28.09 29.34 1.50
CA GLY A 483 -28.22 27.88 1.43
C GLY A 483 -27.69 27.26 0.14
N ALA A 484 -27.02 28.04 -0.72
CA ALA A 484 -26.45 27.53 -1.97
C ALA A 484 -24.91 27.63 -2.00
N ALA A 485 -24.27 26.53 -2.40
CA ALA A 485 -22.87 26.58 -2.84
C ALA A 485 -22.81 26.87 -4.34
N ARG A 486 -21.79 27.58 -4.81
CA ARG A 486 -21.62 27.94 -6.24
C ARG A 486 -20.22 27.64 -6.75
N LEU A 487 -20.17 27.10 -7.96
CA LEU A 487 -18.97 26.87 -8.76
C LEU A 487 -18.88 27.96 -9.83
N TRP A 488 -17.79 28.71 -9.82
CA TRP A 488 -17.50 29.79 -10.76
C TRP A 488 -16.29 29.46 -11.62
N ASP A 489 -16.29 29.96 -12.85
CA ASP A 489 -15.11 30.02 -13.70
C ASP A 489 -14.34 31.34 -13.46
N LEU A 490 -13.01 31.26 -13.29
CA LEU A 490 -12.15 32.45 -13.17
C LEU A 490 -12.01 33.21 -14.50
N ASP A 491 -12.03 32.49 -15.63
CA ASP A 491 -11.71 33.06 -16.94
C ASP A 491 -12.92 33.85 -17.49
N THR A 492 -14.11 33.23 -17.57
CA THR A 492 -15.36 33.90 -17.99
C THR A 492 -16.05 34.72 -16.89
N LYS A 493 -15.70 34.48 -15.61
CA LYS A 493 -16.33 35.10 -14.42
C LYS A 493 -17.82 34.76 -14.27
N THR A 494 -18.26 33.66 -14.88
CA THR A 494 -19.65 33.18 -14.82
C THR A 494 -19.82 32.10 -13.75
N CYS A 495 -21.05 31.98 -13.23
CA CYS A 495 -21.43 30.89 -12.34
C CYS A 495 -21.78 29.66 -13.18
N LEU A 496 -20.94 28.62 -13.15
CA LEU A 496 -21.12 27.38 -13.90
C LEU A 496 -22.24 26.51 -13.31
N ARG A 497 -22.27 26.37 -11.97
CA ARG A 497 -23.23 25.52 -11.24
C ARG A 497 -23.62 26.13 -9.91
N VAL A 498 -24.87 25.92 -9.51
CA VAL A 498 -25.42 26.27 -8.19
C VAL A 498 -25.96 24.99 -7.54
N PHE A 499 -25.43 24.65 -6.38
CA PHE A 499 -25.82 23.48 -5.58
C PHE A 499 -26.85 23.92 -4.54
N HIS A 500 -28.13 23.77 -4.88
CA HIS A 500 -29.26 23.98 -3.98
C HIS A 500 -29.62 22.65 -3.32
N ASN A 501 -29.80 22.63 -1.99
CA ASN A 501 -30.62 21.68 -1.20
C ASN A 501 -30.44 21.92 0.32
N HIS A 502 -29.45 22.70 0.76
CA HIS A 502 -29.35 23.07 2.18
C HIS A 502 -30.52 23.97 2.57
N ILE A 503 -31.03 23.76 3.79
CA ILE A 503 -32.19 24.49 4.33
C ILE A 503 -31.73 25.76 5.08
N GLY A 504 -30.48 25.78 5.53
CA GLY A 504 -29.84 26.93 6.18
C GLY A 504 -28.50 27.29 5.53
N ALA A 505 -27.89 28.36 6.03
CA ALA A 505 -26.61 28.89 5.53
C ALA A 505 -25.53 27.81 5.38
N VAL A 506 -24.83 27.81 4.25
CA VAL A 506 -23.68 26.92 4.02
C VAL A 506 -22.46 27.57 4.66
N GLN A 507 -21.90 26.94 5.69
CA GLN A 507 -20.75 27.46 6.42
C GLN A 507 -19.43 27.14 5.73
N GLN A 508 -19.28 25.92 5.20
CA GLN A 508 -18.04 25.50 4.57
C GLN A 508 -18.24 24.68 3.30
N VAL A 509 -17.33 24.85 2.35
CA VAL A 509 -17.25 24.12 1.08
C VAL A 509 -15.81 23.63 0.88
N LEU A 510 -15.66 22.38 0.45
CA LEU A 510 -14.38 21.75 0.13
C LEU A 510 -14.49 20.96 -1.18
N ALA A 511 -13.49 21.12 -2.04
CA ALA A 511 -13.23 20.15 -3.11
C ALA A 511 -12.62 18.88 -2.53
N LEU A 512 -13.11 17.71 -2.94
CA LEU A 512 -12.41 16.46 -2.67
C LEU A 512 -11.25 16.27 -3.66
N PRO A 513 -10.13 15.63 -3.23
CA PRO A 513 -9.06 15.22 -4.12
C PRO A 513 -9.57 14.42 -5.33
N ARG A 514 -9.06 14.77 -6.52
CA ARG A 514 -9.57 14.26 -7.81
C ARG A 514 -9.42 12.75 -7.99
N GLU A 515 -8.62 12.09 -7.16
CA GLU A 515 -8.37 10.63 -7.22
C GLU A 515 -9.36 9.81 -6.38
N ILE A 516 -10.34 10.44 -5.73
CA ILE A 516 -11.42 9.72 -5.07
C ILE A 516 -12.42 9.26 -6.14
N GLU A 517 -12.59 7.95 -6.25
CA GLU A 517 -13.70 7.30 -6.95
C GLU A 517 -14.65 6.74 -5.87
N LEU A 518 -15.92 7.12 -5.93
CA LEU A 518 -16.95 6.78 -4.92
C LEU A 518 -17.97 5.74 -5.41
N GLU A 519 -17.89 5.34 -6.68
CA GLU A 519 -18.86 4.47 -7.33
C GLU A 519 -18.52 2.99 -7.20
N ASN A 520 -19.51 2.21 -6.77
CA ASN A 520 -19.80 0.87 -7.30
C ASN A 520 -21.25 0.42 -7.03
N HIS A 521 -22.16 1.35 -6.72
CA HIS A 521 -23.60 1.10 -6.53
C HIS A 521 -24.40 2.32 -7.02
N LEU A 522 -24.68 2.36 -8.33
CA LEU A 522 -25.78 3.12 -8.91
C LEU A 522 -26.87 2.09 -9.28
N ALA A 523 -27.81 1.85 -8.37
CA ALA A 523 -28.96 0.95 -8.59
C ALA A 523 -30.14 1.24 -7.64
N ASP A 524 -29.88 1.51 -6.35
CA ASP A 524 -30.91 1.39 -5.29
C ASP A 524 -31.32 2.72 -4.62
N CYS A 525 -31.37 3.82 -5.36
CA CYS A 525 -31.89 5.10 -4.83
C CYS A 525 -32.64 5.98 -5.85
N GLU A 526 -33.32 5.35 -6.82
CA GLU A 526 -34.46 5.96 -7.52
C GLU A 526 -35.78 5.33 -7.02
N ASN A 527 -36.17 5.66 -5.78
CA ASN A 527 -37.54 5.54 -5.27
C ASN A 527 -37.65 6.16 -3.88
N ASP A 528 -37.68 7.50 -3.83
CA ASP A 528 -38.38 8.27 -2.80
C ASP A 528 -38.43 9.74 -3.24
N HIS A 529 -39.52 10.10 -3.93
CA HIS A 529 -40.12 11.44 -4.12
C HIS A 529 -40.92 11.50 -5.44
N VAL A 530 -42.06 10.80 -5.49
CA VAL A 530 -43.12 11.11 -6.47
C VAL A 530 -44.42 11.32 -5.70
N SER A 531 -44.93 12.55 -5.72
CA SER A 531 -46.21 12.91 -5.14
C SER A 531 -47.37 12.29 -5.92
N THR A 532 -48.39 11.86 -5.18
CA THR A 532 -49.56 11.13 -5.69
C THR A 532 -50.47 11.97 -6.60
N SER A 533 -50.67 11.56 -7.86
CA SER A 533 -51.91 11.82 -8.60
C SER A 533 -52.15 10.90 -9.82
N SER A 534 -53.23 10.11 -9.72
CA SER A 534 -54.12 9.62 -10.81
C SER A 534 -53.57 8.87 -12.05
N GLN A 535 -53.61 7.53 -11.93
CA GLN A 535 -54.44 6.59 -12.72
C GLN A 535 -54.24 6.35 -14.24
N ASN A 536 -54.47 5.07 -14.58
CA ASN A 536 -54.59 4.43 -15.89
C ASN A 536 -53.29 4.36 -16.71
N GLY A 537 -52.80 3.20 -17.16
CA GLY A 537 -53.30 1.84 -17.04
C GLY A 537 -53.08 1.07 -18.34
N ASP A 538 -52.02 0.26 -18.41
CA ASP A 538 -52.02 -1.09 -19.01
C ASP A 538 -50.60 -1.69 -19.02
N SER A 539 -50.52 -2.99 -18.72
CA SER A 539 -49.27 -3.74 -18.56
C SER A 539 -49.02 -4.68 -19.74
N ILE A 540 -47.99 -4.40 -20.55
CA ILE A 540 -47.48 -5.33 -21.57
C ILE A 540 -45.95 -5.44 -21.50
N LEU A 541 -45.51 -6.61 -21.05
CA LEU A 541 -44.27 -7.35 -21.35
C LEU A 541 -42.90 -6.63 -21.37
N SER A 542 -42.10 -7.06 -20.40
CA SER A 542 -40.64 -7.05 -20.36
C SER A 542 -39.99 -7.76 -21.56
N THR A 543 -39.54 -7.00 -22.57
CA THR A 543 -38.31 -7.28 -23.34
C THR A 543 -37.95 -6.05 -24.16
N LEU A 544 -36.81 -5.38 -23.85
CA LEU A 544 -35.93 -4.63 -24.78
C LEU A 544 -34.96 -3.70 -24.01
N SER A 545 -33.86 -4.29 -23.55
CA SER A 545 -32.56 -3.61 -23.42
C SER A 545 -31.57 -4.54 -24.15
N PRO A 546 -30.74 -4.08 -25.10
CA PRO A 546 -30.10 -2.75 -25.15
C PRO A 546 -30.22 -2.06 -26.53
N LEU A 547 -30.95 -0.94 -26.62
CA LEU A 547 -31.01 -0.15 -27.88
C LEU A 547 -31.10 1.39 -27.67
N LEU A 548 -30.92 1.85 -26.43
CA LEU A 548 -30.77 3.27 -26.07
C LEU A 548 -29.31 3.69 -25.83
N GLU A 549 -28.36 2.75 -25.91
CA GLU A 549 -26.91 3.00 -25.80
C GLU A 549 -26.26 3.49 -27.11
N ALA A 550 -27.06 3.78 -28.14
CA ALA A 550 -26.58 4.09 -29.50
C ALA A 550 -27.08 5.45 -30.07
N LYS A 551 -27.56 6.37 -29.22
CA LYS A 551 -27.95 7.73 -29.63
C LYS A 551 -27.50 8.84 -28.67
N SER A 552 -26.18 8.94 -28.47
CA SER A 552 -25.53 10.18 -27.98
C SER A 552 -24.10 10.35 -28.53
N LEU A 553 -23.83 9.84 -29.74
CA LEU A 553 -22.64 10.22 -30.53
C LEU A 553 -22.86 11.61 -31.18
N SER A 554 -23.01 12.62 -30.34
CA SER A 554 -23.29 14.00 -30.74
C SER A 554 -22.44 14.96 -29.90
N LEU A 555 -21.26 15.32 -30.45
CA LEU A 555 -20.35 16.39 -29.99
C LEU A 555 -19.89 16.29 -28.52
N GLN A 556 -18.59 16.03 -28.31
CA GLN A 556 -17.97 15.94 -26.98
C GLN A 556 -17.83 17.33 -26.31
N HIS A 557 -18.96 17.93 -25.93
CA HIS A 557 -18.96 19.08 -25.04
C HIS A 557 -18.91 18.62 -23.59
N SER A 558 -17.90 19.12 -22.87
CA SER A 558 -17.73 18.94 -21.44
C SER A 558 -18.94 19.50 -20.66
N PRO A 559 -19.32 18.90 -19.51
CA PRO A 559 -20.51 19.30 -18.74
C PRO A 559 -20.40 20.67 -18.05
N PHE A 560 -19.31 21.40 -18.31
CA PHE A 560 -18.99 22.74 -17.81
C PHE A 560 -18.92 23.79 -18.94
N GLY A 561 -19.20 23.40 -20.20
CA GLY A 561 -19.17 24.29 -21.37
C GLY A 561 -17.82 24.33 -22.09
N SER A 562 -17.81 24.89 -23.29
CA SER A 562 -16.71 24.75 -24.28
C SER A 562 -15.32 25.22 -23.82
N SER A 563 -15.22 25.99 -22.73
CA SER A 563 -13.94 26.34 -22.09
C SER A 563 -13.22 25.15 -21.43
N PHE A 564 -13.88 24.01 -21.27
CA PHE A 564 -13.32 22.78 -20.70
C PHE A 564 -13.21 21.63 -21.72
N ASP A 565 -13.48 21.89 -23.01
CA ASP A 565 -13.31 20.89 -24.06
C ASP A 565 -11.81 20.62 -24.29
N GLN A 566 -11.46 19.36 -24.62
CA GLN A 566 -10.07 18.86 -24.58
C GLN A 566 -9.10 19.65 -25.47
N ASP A 567 -9.60 20.30 -26.53
CA ASP A 567 -8.82 21.11 -27.47
C ASP A 567 -8.12 22.33 -26.83
N GLN A 568 -8.53 22.77 -25.63
CA GLN A 568 -7.87 23.86 -24.89
C GLN A 568 -6.92 23.37 -23.77
N GLY A 569 -6.82 22.06 -23.53
CA GLY A 569 -5.92 21.48 -22.51
C GLY A 569 -6.26 21.84 -21.05
N ARG A 570 -7.41 22.48 -20.80
CA ARG A 570 -7.90 22.81 -19.45
C ARG A 570 -8.46 21.55 -18.79
N ILE A 571 -8.09 21.30 -17.54
CA ILE A 571 -8.56 20.11 -16.81
C ILE A 571 -9.87 20.45 -16.09
N GLU A 572 -10.84 19.55 -16.14
CA GLU A 572 -12.12 19.68 -15.44
C GLU A 572 -11.97 19.94 -13.92
N PRO A 573 -12.95 20.61 -13.29
CA PRO A 573 -13.01 20.76 -11.84
C PRO A 573 -13.11 19.40 -11.13
N PRO A 574 -12.79 19.34 -9.82
CA PRO A 574 -12.82 18.11 -9.04
C PRO A 574 -14.22 17.48 -9.09
N ARG A 575 -14.30 16.15 -9.33
CA ARG A 575 -15.58 15.44 -9.55
C ARG A 575 -16.54 15.56 -8.36
N TYR A 576 -16.01 15.66 -7.14
CA TYR A 576 -16.81 15.69 -5.92
C TYR A 576 -16.52 16.90 -5.04
N ILE A 577 -17.58 17.48 -4.47
CA ILE A 577 -17.54 18.58 -3.50
C ILE A 577 -18.26 18.13 -2.23
N ILE A 578 -17.75 18.55 -1.08
CA ILE A 578 -18.46 18.45 0.20
C ILE A 578 -18.85 19.85 0.68
N THR A 579 -20.07 19.98 1.19
CA THR A 579 -20.58 21.19 1.82
C THR A 579 -21.12 20.88 3.21
N SER A 580 -21.00 21.82 4.15
CA SER A 580 -21.60 21.71 5.49
C SER A 580 -22.48 22.91 5.80
N GLY A 581 -23.67 22.65 6.35
CA GLY A 581 -24.66 23.67 6.66
C GLY A 581 -24.89 23.89 8.16
N VAL A 582 -25.52 25.03 8.48
CA VAL A 582 -26.17 25.25 9.79
C VAL A 582 -27.35 24.28 9.99
N ASP A 583 -27.88 23.71 8.90
CA ASP A 583 -28.95 22.69 8.90
C ASP A 583 -28.55 21.29 9.42
N THR A 584 -27.45 21.21 10.18
CA THR A 584 -26.83 20.00 10.75
C THR A 584 -26.36 18.94 9.75
N THR A 585 -26.50 19.20 8.44
CA THR A 585 -26.13 18.24 7.39
C THR A 585 -24.77 18.53 6.76
N ILE A 586 -24.08 17.45 6.38
CA ILE A 586 -22.99 17.48 5.42
C ILE A 586 -23.51 16.87 4.12
N ARG A 587 -23.28 17.50 2.97
CA ARG A 587 -23.73 17.00 1.67
C ARG A 587 -22.55 16.78 0.73
N LEU A 588 -22.58 15.66 0.03
CA LEU A 588 -21.62 15.27 -1.00
C LEU A 588 -22.27 15.43 -2.37
N TRP A 589 -21.64 16.20 -3.23
CA TRP A 589 -22.15 16.58 -4.54
C TRP A 589 -21.24 16.07 -5.65
N GLU A 590 -21.83 15.71 -6.77
CA GLU A 590 -21.09 15.57 -8.02
C GLU A 590 -21.11 16.89 -8.80
N THR A 591 -19.96 17.33 -9.30
CA THR A 591 -19.82 18.64 -9.95
C THR A 591 -20.34 18.69 -11.38
N SER A 592 -20.17 17.60 -12.14
CA SER A 592 -20.62 17.48 -13.52
C SER A 592 -22.14 17.48 -13.64
N THR A 593 -22.83 16.77 -12.75
CA THR A 593 -24.29 16.65 -12.76
C THR A 593 -24.99 17.67 -11.86
N GLY A 594 -24.31 18.19 -10.83
CA GLY A 594 -24.91 19.02 -9.79
C GLY A 594 -25.73 18.23 -8.76
N ARG A 595 -25.76 16.89 -8.84
CA ARG A 595 -26.59 16.04 -7.98
C ARG A 595 -25.98 15.90 -6.59
N CYS A 596 -26.83 15.95 -5.56
CA CYS A 596 -26.48 15.57 -4.19
C CYS A 596 -26.45 14.04 -4.12
N LEU A 597 -25.26 13.44 -4.06
CA LEU A 597 -25.09 11.99 -4.01
C LEU A 597 -25.43 11.42 -2.63
N ARG A 598 -25.04 12.14 -1.56
CA ARG A 598 -25.20 11.68 -0.17
C ARG A 598 -25.39 12.85 0.77
N THR A 599 -26.19 12.62 1.81
CA THR A 599 -26.33 13.49 2.97
C THR A 599 -25.90 12.71 4.20
N PHE A 600 -24.97 13.25 4.99
CA PHE A 600 -24.55 12.69 6.26
C PHE A 600 -25.33 13.38 7.37
N PHE A 601 -25.87 12.58 8.29
CA PHE A 601 -26.66 13.04 9.44
C PHE A 601 -26.02 12.53 10.73
N GLY A 602 -25.96 13.37 11.76
CA GLY A 602 -25.51 12.94 13.09
C GLY A 602 -24.89 14.00 13.99
N HIS A 603 -24.63 15.23 13.51
CA HIS A 603 -24.50 16.39 14.39
C HIS A 603 -25.88 16.78 14.93
N LEU A 604 -25.92 17.29 16.16
CA LEU A 604 -27.16 17.75 16.80
C LEU A 604 -27.46 19.23 16.51
N GLU A 605 -26.43 20.01 16.19
CA GLU A 605 -26.49 21.44 15.92
C GLU A 605 -25.68 21.79 14.66
N GLY A 606 -25.63 23.07 14.29
CA GLY A 606 -24.98 23.55 13.06
C GLY A 606 -23.49 23.19 12.97
N ILE A 607 -23.03 22.91 11.74
CA ILE A 607 -21.65 22.51 11.47
C ILE A 607 -20.85 23.73 11.02
N TRP A 608 -19.89 24.14 11.86
CA TRP A 608 -19.06 25.32 11.63
C TRP A 608 -17.75 25.01 10.91
N ALA A 609 -17.22 23.80 11.11
CA ALA A 609 -15.90 23.42 10.64
C ALA A 609 -15.95 22.11 9.85
N LEU A 610 -15.18 22.05 8.77
CA LEU A 610 -15.05 20.90 7.88
C LEU A 610 -13.61 20.77 7.37
N SER A 611 -13.11 19.54 7.26
CA SER A 611 -11.86 19.20 6.56
C SER A 611 -11.99 17.80 5.97
N ALA A 612 -11.31 17.48 4.87
CA ALA A 612 -11.50 16.20 4.18
C ALA A 612 -10.21 15.68 3.52
N ASP A 613 -10.00 14.37 3.67
CA ASP A 613 -8.95 13.57 3.04
C ASP A 613 -9.56 12.58 2.03
N THR A 614 -8.71 11.88 1.28
CA THR A 614 -9.09 10.70 0.46
C THR A 614 -9.78 9.56 1.23
N LEU A 615 -9.65 9.51 2.56
CA LEU A 615 -10.11 8.40 3.40
C LEU A 615 -11.22 8.77 4.39
N ARG A 616 -11.41 10.06 4.70
CA ARG A 616 -12.29 10.51 5.79
C ARG A 616 -12.67 11.98 5.62
N ILE A 617 -13.80 12.36 6.20
CA ILE A 617 -14.24 13.74 6.39
C ILE A 617 -14.19 14.01 7.89
N ALA A 618 -13.73 15.17 8.31
CA ALA A 618 -13.73 15.61 9.70
C ALA A 618 -14.60 16.86 9.82
N SER A 619 -15.55 16.88 10.75
CA SER A 619 -16.44 18.02 11.00
C SER A 619 -16.45 18.42 12.47
N GLY A 620 -16.53 19.73 12.73
CA GLY A 620 -16.72 20.32 14.04
C GLY A 620 -18.09 21.02 14.11
N GLY A 621 -18.87 20.69 15.13
CA GLY A 621 -20.21 21.22 15.34
C GLY A 621 -20.31 22.21 16.49
N MET A 622 -21.44 22.93 16.53
CA MET A 622 -21.85 23.72 17.70
C MET A 622 -22.16 22.84 18.92
N ASP A 623 -22.54 21.59 18.65
CA ASP A 623 -22.76 20.49 19.61
C ASP A 623 -21.49 20.05 20.38
N ARG A 624 -20.38 20.79 20.24
CA ARG A 624 -19.08 20.58 20.90
C ARG A 624 -18.35 19.31 20.46
N MET A 625 -18.93 18.59 19.50
CA MET A 625 -18.41 17.32 19.00
C MET A 625 -17.55 17.52 17.77
N VAL A 626 -16.56 16.64 17.64
CA VAL A 626 -15.81 16.43 16.42
C VAL A 626 -16.18 15.07 15.86
N LYS A 627 -16.66 15.01 14.62
CA LYS A 627 -17.10 13.77 13.97
C LYS A 627 -16.24 13.47 12.77
N ILE A 628 -15.76 12.22 12.69
CA ILE A 628 -14.97 11.69 11.58
C ILE A 628 -15.83 10.71 10.81
N TRP A 629 -16.07 10.99 9.53
CA TRP A 629 -16.95 10.23 8.65
C TRP A 629 -16.15 9.49 7.58
N ASP A 630 -16.65 8.34 7.12
CA ASP A 630 -16.18 7.75 5.87
C ASP A 630 -16.93 8.40 4.69
N PRO A 631 -16.27 9.08 3.72
CA PRO A 631 -16.96 9.57 2.52
C PRO A 631 -17.68 8.43 1.76
N ARG A 632 -17.21 7.18 1.93
CA ARG A 632 -17.78 5.98 1.31
C ARG A 632 -19.01 5.42 2.04
N VAL A 633 -19.25 5.74 3.32
CA VAL A 633 -20.32 5.15 4.13
C VAL A 633 -21.04 6.25 4.93
N PRO A 634 -22.28 6.62 4.59
CA PRO A 634 -22.96 7.79 5.19
C PRO A 634 -23.26 7.63 6.69
N THR A 635 -23.32 6.40 7.20
CA THR A 635 -23.58 6.07 8.61
C THR A 635 -22.32 5.87 9.45
N GLY A 636 -21.15 5.76 8.82
CA GLY A 636 -19.89 5.45 9.50
C GLY A 636 -19.26 6.69 10.12
N GLN A 637 -19.67 7.02 11.35
CA GLN A 637 -19.15 8.16 12.12
C GLN A 637 -18.43 7.76 13.42
N ASP A 638 -17.23 8.29 13.61
CA ASP A 638 -16.53 8.30 14.90
C ASP A 638 -16.68 9.67 15.56
N THR A 639 -17.32 9.72 16.73
CA THR A 639 -17.45 10.95 17.52
C THR A 639 -16.30 11.05 18.52
N TYR A 640 -15.72 12.24 18.63
CA TYR A 640 -14.67 12.63 19.56
C TYR A 640 -15.19 13.78 20.44
N GLU A 641 -15.11 13.55 21.74
CA GLU A 641 -15.51 14.50 22.78
C GLU A 641 -14.30 15.23 23.34
N GLY A 642 -14.49 16.47 23.79
CA GLY A 642 -13.46 17.17 24.56
C GLY A 642 -13.72 18.65 24.78
N HIS A 643 -14.06 19.40 23.72
CA HIS A 643 -14.30 20.84 23.82
C HIS A 643 -15.48 21.16 24.75
N SER A 644 -15.36 22.20 25.58
CA SER A 644 -16.46 22.62 26.46
C SER A 644 -17.47 23.56 25.78
N ALA A 645 -17.19 23.97 24.55
CA ALA A 645 -17.99 24.88 23.73
C ALA A 645 -17.87 24.50 22.23
N ALA A 646 -18.46 25.29 21.33
CA ALA A 646 -18.51 24.99 19.90
C ALA A 646 -17.12 24.84 19.25
N VAL A 647 -17.03 24.00 18.22
CA VAL A 647 -15.78 23.79 17.45
C VAL A 647 -15.86 24.58 16.14
N ASN A 648 -15.15 25.72 16.10
CA ASN A 648 -15.23 26.71 15.01
C ASN A 648 -14.30 26.41 13.84
N CYS A 649 -13.21 25.67 14.08
CA CYS A 649 -12.23 25.35 13.04
C CYS A 649 -11.58 23.98 13.25
N ILE A 650 -11.24 23.33 12.14
CA ILE A 650 -10.64 22.00 12.11
C ILE A 650 -9.60 21.90 11.01
N GLY A 651 -8.49 21.24 11.31
CA GLY A 651 -7.41 20.91 10.38
C GLY A 651 -7.14 19.42 10.45
N LEU A 652 -7.13 18.76 9.29
CA LEU A 652 -6.93 17.32 9.18
C LEU A 652 -5.57 17.03 8.54
N SER A 653 -4.85 16.07 9.13
CA SER A 653 -3.64 15.47 8.59
C SER A 653 -3.83 13.97 8.39
N ASP A 654 -2.83 13.33 7.80
CA ASP A 654 -2.75 11.89 7.63
C ASP A 654 -2.84 11.11 8.98
N SER A 655 -2.23 11.67 10.02
CA SER A 655 -1.92 11.04 11.30
C SER A 655 -2.27 11.90 12.51
N ARG A 656 -2.68 13.14 12.29
CA ARG A 656 -3.08 14.12 13.31
C ARG A 656 -4.39 14.78 12.89
N PHE A 657 -5.22 15.22 13.83
CA PHE A 657 -6.20 16.27 13.56
C PHE A 657 -6.17 17.32 14.66
N ILE A 658 -6.50 18.56 14.32
CA ILE A 658 -6.42 19.71 15.21
C ILE A 658 -7.74 20.46 15.16
N THR A 659 -8.27 20.83 16.33
CA THR A 659 -9.56 21.49 16.49
C THR A 659 -9.43 22.72 17.37
N GLY A 660 -10.03 23.83 16.96
CA GLY A 660 -10.10 25.08 17.72
C GLY A 660 -11.56 25.45 17.98
N GLY A 661 -11.84 25.94 19.18
CA GLY A 661 -13.22 26.24 19.60
C GLY A 661 -13.34 27.49 20.45
N ASP A 662 -14.58 27.70 20.90
CA ASP A 662 -14.97 28.76 21.84
C ASP A 662 -14.46 28.53 23.28
N ASP A 663 -13.85 27.36 23.57
CA ASP A 663 -13.25 27.07 24.89
C ASP A 663 -11.83 27.63 25.06
N TYR A 664 -11.45 28.57 24.18
CA TYR A 664 -10.15 29.26 24.11
C TYR A 664 -8.94 28.31 23.97
N GLN A 665 -9.22 27.07 23.57
CA GLN A 665 -8.27 25.97 23.50
C GLN A 665 -8.17 25.45 22.07
N VAL A 666 -6.96 25.05 21.70
CA VAL A 666 -6.72 24.26 20.50
C VAL A 666 -6.26 22.88 20.94
N ARG A 667 -6.88 21.84 20.38
CA ARG A 667 -6.63 20.45 20.73
C ARG A 667 -6.07 19.72 19.53
N MET A 668 -5.05 18.92 19.74
CA MET A 668 -4.40 18.11 18.72
C MET A 668 -4.45 16.65 19.13
N HIS A 669 -5.09 15.85 18.30
CA HIS A 669 -5.19 14.41 18.44
C HIS A 669 -4.13 13.77 17.53
N ASP A 670 -3.08 13.17 18.10
CA ASP A 670 -2.01 12.49 17.38
C ASP A 670 -2.20 10.96 17.46
N PHE A 671 -2.23 10.30 16.30
CA PHE A 671 -2.43 8.86 16.12
C PHE A 671 -1.11 8.12 15.81
N ARG A 672 0.05 8.78 15.88
CA ARG A 672 1.38 8.16 15.70
C ARG A 672 1.86 7.35 16.91
N ALA A 673 1.28 7.57 18.09
CA ALA A 673 1.68 6.99 19.38
C ALA A 673 1.23 5.53 19.59
#